data_AF-A0A9D5ZEM5-F1
#
_entry.id   AF-A0A9D5ZEM5-F1
#
_cell.length_a   1.000
_cell.length_b   1.000
_cell.length_c   1.000
_cell.angle_alpha   90.00
_cell.angle_beta   90.00
_cell.angle_gamma   90.00
#
_symmetry.space_group_name_H-M   'P 1'
#
loop_
_entity.id
_entity.type
_entity.pdbx_description
1 polymer ?
#
loop_
_entity_poly.entity_id
_entity_poly.type
_entity_poly.pdbx_seq_one_letter_code
_entity_poly.pdbx_strand_id
1 'polypeptide(L)'
;MTEWIRSRLFDSFRRSIGRRVLLVVGLLGSLSLASMSLLSIRSLEASLLLQSEAIHTKLAESVSQGLQAIMLAGYADVAHRYAEEIKKVEGLDSLIIMRTDGLEAFRDNKTIAEVNRRIGEEEFLPRPRESENRVLAADHEGLKSVVADPRIITLASEINPENGERSLTFLAPIRNTKECARCHGRTPSVRGVVLLTTSLALVDERILLARIQGATTLAVALLVFLGLLRALLKHAIDRPMTRIEAGIHTIAAGNLRSHLTITRHSPDEMDRIGLSVNQMAENLTTHIRAAMMSAANLFVTLRSALEIKVKLLTGSNHAQQIAGNVAALNRTLAGEVQSLRVALGEASVDVDGVAAAMGELAGNITTIAETSAVTSREVQRMATLADEAADRADRVNRGFDQVNASVSGMADAARELKSATGLVQTRSSRAMKAALATSHNAGQAEQVMESMRLAASRISEISKIIGHITQISQMVAINAAIEADKAGEQGRGFVAVAREVRELALKTDQAAQQVTRMIGDLQLQAGNASGAIADMTRAASQIEEANRDILQAVEFQNQAISRIETSSQGVFQETDRLRREASGILDAAGQTAAAAATVAGGNDTVARLTREAAAGGGRITANANRVRQVVLDLLEFAQKTESISGVVRDNMADSHRLTEEVLNLALSLDDIVDSLRGVADGIEAAHGNLEVGAPPFDLELFKGDDFKWAIRLQESFTSLEPELISPDPGKGSFPDWLETEGAAHRSHPGVVTALAARGHYLELVGQIQEKIRRKETAAGQALYPDLKAARDAYGVALDHLFGALWTARTPDRPVSKQSQ
;
A
#
# COMPACT_ATOMS: atom_id res chain seq x y z
N MET A 1 -41.43 83.58 28.40
CA MET A 1 -40.69 83.96 27.16
C MET A 1 -39.17 83.95 27.34
N THR A 2 -38.65 83.96 28.57
CA THR A 2 -37.23 83.98 28.91
C THR A 2 -36.50 82.62 28.87
N GLU A 3 -37.18 81.48 29.04
CA GLU A 3 -36.54 80.15 28.91
C GLU A 3 -36.41 79.65 27.47
N TRP A 4 -37.36 79.99 26.58
CA TRP A 4 -37.34 79.57 25.17
C TRP A 4 -36.20 80.22 24.37
N ILE A 5 -35.85 81.47 24.71
CA ILE A 5 -34.73 82.18 24.09
C ILE A 5 -33.40 81.67 24.65
N ARG A 6 -33.34 81.27 25.92
CA ARG A 6 -32.11 80.80 26.57
C ARG A 6 -31.67 79.44 26.03
N SER A 7 -32.58 78.48 25.82
CA SER A 7 -32.21 77.14 25.32
C SER A 7 -31.75 77.14 23.86
N ARG A 8 -32.44 77.86 22.96
CA ARG A 8 -32.11 77.85 21.53
C ARG A 8 -30.83 78.63 21.19
N LEU A 9 -30.54 79.71 21.91
CA LEU A 9 -29.29 80.45 21.76
C LEU A 9 -28.10 79.68 22.35
N PHE A 10 -28.24 79.06 23.53
CA PHE A 10 -27.17 78.24 24.12
C PHE A 10 -26.89 76.97 23.32
N ASP A 11 -27.91 76.34 22.75
CA ASP A 11 -27.71 75.09 22.01
C ASP A 11 -27.16 75.32 20.59
N SER A 12 -27.48 76.48 20.00
CA SER A 12 -26.77 77.02 18.83
C SER A 12 -25.31 77.39 19.15
N PHE A 13 -25.03 77.87 20.37
CA PHE A 13 -23.71 78.31 20.81
C PHE A 13 -22.71 77.15 20.94
N ARG A 14 -23.19 75.93 21.26
CA ARG A 14 -22.31 74.75 21.35
C ARG A 14 -21.87 74.20 19.99
N ARG A 15 -22.61 74.45 18.90
CA ARG A 15 -22.43 73.68 17.64
C ARG A 15 -21.47 74.29 16.61
N SER A 16 -21.07 75.55 16.73
CA SER A 16 -20.17 76.19 15.76
C SER A 16 -19.12 77.06 16.43
N ILE A 17 -17.85 76.74 16.18
CA ILE A 17 -16.69 77.51 16.66
C ILE A 17 -16.78 78.97 16.18
N GLY A 18 -17.21 79.20 14.93
CA GLY A 18 -17.37 80.54 14.38
C GLY A 18 -18.38 81.41 15.14
N ARG A 19 -19.47 80.84 15.67
CA ARG A 19 -20.45 81.57 16.48
C ARG A 19 -19.93 81.92 17.88
N ARG A 20 -19.08 81.07 18.46
CA ARG A 20 -18.44 81.34 19.76
C ARG A 20 -17.45 82.50 19.65
N VAL A 21 -16.64 82.55 18.59
CA VAL A 21 -15.67 83.64 18.36
C VAL A 21 -16.38 84.97 18.12
N LEU A 22 -17.47 84.99 17.33
CA LEU A 22 -18.26 86.20 17.08
C LEU A 22 -18.80 86.83 18.38
N LEU A 23 -19.23 86.02 19.34
CA LEU A 23 -19.80 86.48 20.60
C LEU A 23 -18.74 87.07 21.54
N VAL A 24 -17.60 86.40 21.71
CA VAL A 24 -16.54 86.88 22.62
C VAL A 24 -15.91 88.19 22.11
N VAL A 25 -15.57 88.23 20.82
CA VAL A 25 -14.90 89.41 20.22
C VAL A 25 -15.89 90.55 20.00
N GLY A 26 -17.15 90.24 19.64
CA GLY A 26 -18.20 91.25 19.44
C GLY A 26 -18.59 91.97 20.73
N LEU A 27 -18.66 91.25 21.86
CA LEU A 27 -19.06 91.83 23.15
C LEU A 27 -17.99 92.80 23.68
N LEU A 28 -16.70 92.43 23.60
CA LEU A 28 -15.59 93.29 24.01
C LEU A 28 -15.51 94.58 23.19
N GLY A 29 -15.70 94.52 21.87
CA GLY A 29 -15.69 95.71 21.01
C GLY A 29 -16.87 96.65 21.25
N SER A 30 -18.06 96.11 21.55
CA SER A 30 -19.25 96.91 21.82
C SER A 30 -19.17 97.72 23.12
N LEU A 31 -18.54 97.18 24.17
CA LEU A 31 -18.34 97.88 25.45
C LEU A 31 -17.41 99.09 25.31
N SER A 32 -16.36 98.96 24.49
CA SER A 32 -15.38 100.03 24.25
C SER A 32 -16.02 101.24 23.55
N LEU A 33 -16.83 101.01 22.51
CA LEU A 33 -17.53 102.07 21.77
C LEU A 33 -18.54 102.84 22.64
N ALA A 34 -19.29 102.14 23.50
CA ALA A 34 -20.28 102.79 24.37
C ALA A 34 -19.64 103.70 25.44
N SER A 35 -18.52 103.28 26.02
CA SER A 35 -17.80 104.07 27.03
C SER A 35 -17.27 105.39 26.46
N MET A 36 -16.72 105.37 25.24
CA MET A 36 -16.17 106.56 24.60
C MET A 36 -17.24 107.61 24.27
N SER A 37 -18.45 107.19 23.87
CA SER A 37 -19.55 108.09 23.54
C SER A 37 -20.13 108.83 24.75
N LEU A 38 -20.18 108.19 25.92
CA LEU A 38 -20.69 108.78 27.17
C LEU A 38 -19.80 109.91 27.69
N LEU A 39 -18.47 109.75 27.57
CA LEU A 39 -17.51 110.78 27.98
C LEU A 39 -17.61 112.04 27.12
N SER A 40 -17.83 111.88 25.80
CA SER A 40 -17.97 113.00 24.87
C SER A 40 -19.20 113.86 25.16
N ILE A 41 -20.35 113.24 25.47
CA ILE A 41 -21.60 113.96 25.77
C ILE A 41 -21.47 114.82 27.03
N ARG A 42 -20.86 114.29 28.10
CA ARG A 42 -20.67 115.05 29.36
C ARG A 42 -19.78 116.28 29.18
N SER A 43 -18.74 116.19 28.35
CA SER A 43 -17.84 117.31 28.08
C SER A 43 -18.55 118.48 27.41
N LEU A 44 -19.54 118.20 26.55
CA LEU A 44 -20.26 119.22 25.79
C LEU A 44 -21.25 120.00 26.67
N GLU A 45 -21.93 119.31 27.59
CA GLU A 45 -22.92 119.89 28.51
C GLU A 45 -22.30 120.96 29.43
N ALA A 46 -21.13 120.68 30.01
CA ALA A 46 -20.42 121.62 30.88
C ALA A 46 -19.98 122.91 30.16
N SER A 47 -19.68 122.82 28.86
CA SER A 47 -19.21 123.96 28.07
C SER A 47 -20.33 124.96 27.76
N LEU A 48 -21.57 124.49 27.57
CA LEU A 48 -22.72 125.32 27.21
C LEU A 48 -23.22 126.20 28.37
N LEU A 49 -23.17 125.70 29.61
CA LEU A 49 -23.61 126.45 30.79
C LEU A 49 -22.69 127.65 31.11
N LEU A 50 -21.37 127.43 31.08
CA LEU A 50 -20.37 128.48 31.31
C LEU A 50 -20.49 129.64 30.31
N GLN A 51 -20.83 129.33 29.05
CA GLN A 51 -21.01 130.35 28.02
C GLN A 51 -22.25 131.22 28.26
N SER A 52 -23.34 130.63 28.77
CA SER A 52 -24.58 131.36 29.03
C SER A 52 -24.43 132.41 30.14
N GLU A 53 -23.79 132.03 31.26
CA GLU A 53 -23.60 132.93 32.41
C GLU A 53 -22.85 134.22 32.01
N ALA A 54 -21.80 134.08 31.19
CA ALA A 54 -21.00 135.19 30.71
C ALA A 54 -21.78 136.19 29.81
N ILE A 55 -22.76 135.69 29.03
CA ILE A 55 -23.59 136.53 28.16
C ILE A 55 -24.54 137.39 29.01
N HIS A 56 -25.18 136.80 30.03
CA HIS A 56 -26.15 137.52 30.84
C HIS A 56 -25.52 138.54 31.80
N THR A 57 -24.29 138.33 32.28
CA THR A 57 -23.57 139.37 33.06
C THR A 57 -23.36 140.65 32.25
N LYS A 58 -23.00 140.54 30.95
CA LYS A 58 -22.85 141.71 30.06
C LYS A 58 -24.18 142.45 29.83
N LEU A 59 -25.29 141.72 29.80
CA LEU A 59 -26.61 142.32 29.67
C LEU A 59 -26.95 143.17 30.90
N ALA A 60 -26.73 142.65 32.10
CA ALA A 60 -26.94 143.40 33.35
C ALA A 60 -26.10 144.69 33.40
N GLU A 61 -24.86 144.63 32.90
CA GLU A 61 -23.98 145.81 32.79
C GLU A 61 -24.51 146.86 31.82
N SER A 62 -24.94 146.42 30.63
CA SER A 62 -25.48 147.29 29.58
C SER A 62 -26.76 148.01 30.03
N VAL A 63 -27.63 147.29 30.74
CA VAL A 63 -28.87 147.86 31.28
C VAL A 63 -28.59 148.93 32.34
N SER A 64 -27.69 148.65 33.30
CA SER A 64 -27.33 149.61 34.34
C SER A 64 -26.74 150.90 33.75
N GLN A 65 -25.85 150.77 32.76
CA GLN A 65 -25.26 151.92 32.06
C GLN A 65 -26.30 152.71 31.26
N GLY A 66 -27.21 152.04 30.55
CA GLY A 66 -28.30 152.70 29.81
C GLY A 66 -29.22 153.50 30.73
N LEU A 67 -29.57 152.94 31.89
CA LEU A 67 -30.34 153.63 32.92
C LEU A 67 -29.62 154.88 33.44
N GLN A 68 -28.32 154.76 33.65
CA GLN A 68 -27.48 155.86 34.10
C GLN A 68 -27.43 156.99 33.07
N ALA A 69 -27.32 156.67 31.77
CA ALA A 69 -27.32 157.65 30.69
C ALA A 69 -28.66 158.41 30.57
N ILE A 70 -29.79 157.72 30.70
CA ILE A 70 -31.11 158.35 30.63
C ILE A 70 -31.34 159.29 31.83
N MET A 71 -30.91 158.87 33.03
CA MET A 71 -31.01 159.71 34.23
C MET A 71 -30.14 160.98 34.14
N LEU A 72 -29.00 160.92 33.45
CA LEU A 72 -28.13 162.09 33.22
C LEU A 72 -28.71 163.10 32.24
N ALA A 73 -29.58 162.67 31.33
CA ALA A 73 -30.27 163.55 30.39
C ALA A 73 -31.42 164.35 31.04
N GLY A 74 -31.70 164.13 32.34
CA GLY A 74 -32.73 164.87 33.10
C GLY A 74 -34.15 164.28 33.00
N TYR A 75 -34.33 163.18 32.28
CA TYR A 75 -35.65 162.59 32.01
C TYR A 75 -35.96 161.41 32.94
N ALA A 76 -36.32 161.70 34.19
CA ALA A 76 -36.62 160.67 35.19
C ALA A 76 -37.81 159.78 34.83
N ASP A 77 -38.78 160.29 34.07
CA ASP A 77 -39.93 159.58 33.54
C ASP A 77 -39.57 158.64 32.38
N VAL A 78 -38.56 159.02 31.58
CA VAL A 78 -38.00 158.18 30.52
C VAL A 78 -37.17 157.04 31.12
N ALA A 79 -36.47 157.26 32.23
CA ALA A 79 -35.74 156.19 32.92
C ALA A 79 -36.67 155.10 33.46
N HIS A 80 -37.83 155.48 34.00
CA HIS A 80 -38.86 154.54 34.43
C HIS A 80 -39.47 153.77 33.24
N ARG A 81 -39.78 154.47 32.13
CA ARG A 81 -40.25 153.81 30.90
C ARG A 81 -39.22 152.88 30.28
N TYR A 82 -37.94 153.24 30.29
CA TYR A 82 -36.86 152.38 29.82
C TYR A 82 -36.76 151.09 30.64
N ALA A 83 -36.89 151.18 31.97
CA ALA A 83 -36.94 150.02 32.84
C ALA A 83 -38.12 149.09 32.51
N GLU A 84 -39.30 149.66 32.25
CA GLU A 84 -40.50 148.91 31.85
C GLU A 84 -40.42 148.33 30.42
N GLU A 85 -39.73 148.97 29.48
CA GLU A 85 -39.51 148.42 28.14
C GLU A 85 -38.47 147.30 28.14
N ILE A 86 -37.41 147.41 28.94
CA ILE A 86 -36.42 146.33 29.09
C ILE A 86 -37.07 145.07 29.70
N LYS A 87 -38.06 145.21 30.60
CA LYS A 87 -38.84 144.08 31.15
C LYS A 87 -39.53 143.23 30.07
N LYS A 88 -39.77 143.76 28.86
CA LYS A 88 -40.47 143.06 27.78
C LYS A 88 -39.52 142.26 26.86
N VAL A 89 -38.21 142.32 27.09
CA VAL A 89 -37.23 141.58 26.28
C VAL A 89 -37.35 140.09 26.54
N GLU A 90 -37.49 139.30 25.48
CA GLU A 90 -37.63 137.85 25.54
C GLU A 90 -36.40 137.20 26.23
N GLY A 91 -36.65 136.36 27.24
CA GLY A 91 -35.61 135.74 28.08
C GLY A 91 -35.25 136.50 29.36
N LEU A 92 -35.87 137.66 29.61
CA LEU A 92 -35.77 138.40 30.86
C LEU A 92 -37.05 138.20 31.70
N ASP A 93 -36.94 137.59 32.88
CA ASP A 93 -38.08 137.29 33.75
C ASP A 93 -38.50 138.52 34.57
N SER A 94 -37.53 139.29 35.09
CA SER A 94 -37.84 140.51 35.84
C SER A 94 -36.69 141.52 35.81
N LEU A 95 -37.04 142.80 35.88
CA LEU A 95 -36.09 143.89 36.07
C LEU A 95 -36.61 144.90 37.07
N ILE A 96 -35.93 145.08 38.19
CA ILE A 96 -36.40 145.96 39.26
C ILE A 96 -35.29 146.92 39.65
N ILE A 97 -35.55 148.22 39.59
CA ILE A 97 -34.60 149.22 40.07
C ILE A 97 -34.93 149.49 41.53
N MET A 98 -33.94 149.35 42.38
CA MET A 98 -34.05 149.58 43.80
C MET A 98 -33.14 150.74 44.21
N ARG A 99 -33.52 151.41 45.28
CA ARG A 99 -32.65 152.29 46.03
C ARG A 99 -31.70 151.46 46.90
N THR A 100 -30.67 152.11 47.42
CA THR A 100 -29.67 151.47 48.30
C THR A 100 -30.23 150.97 49.63
N ASP A 101 -31.46 151.33 49.98
CA ASP A 101 -32.16 150.83 51.16
C ASP A 101 -33.11 149.65 50.84
N GLY A 102 -33.05 149.10 49.63
CA GLY A 102 -33.82 147.93 49.21
C GLY A 102 -35.28 148.20 48.83
N LEU A 103 -35.69 149.48 48.88
CA LEU A 103 -36.98 149.90 48.36
C LEU A 103 -36.90 150.07 46.85
N GLU A 104 -37.95 149.68 46.13
CA GLU A 104 -38.07 149.92 44.70
C GLU A 104 -38.04 151.43 44.41
N ALA A 105 -37.15 151.82 43.52
CA ALA A 105 -37.07 153.20 43.06
C ALA A 105 -38.33 153.58 42.25
N PHE A 106 -38.65 154.88 42.19
CA PHE A 106 -39.76 155.43 41.42
C PHE A 106 -41.18 155.07 41.90
N ARG A 107 -41.34 154.52 43.11
CA ARG A 107 -42.67 154.27 43.70
C ARG A 107 -43.07 155.21 44.84
N ASP A 108 -42.11 155.92 45.40
CA ASP A 108 -42.33 157.00 46.36
C ASP A 108 -41.87 158.35 45.78
N ASN A 109 -42.25 159.45 46.42
CA ASN A 109 -41.75 160.77 46.05
C ASN A 109 -40.53 161.19 46.88
N LYS A 110 -39.96 160.33 47.72
CA LYS A 110 -38.82 160.70 48.58
C LYS A 110 -37.64 161.14 47.72
N THR A 111 -37.36 160.41 46.64
CA THR A 111 -36.28 160.78 45.72
C THR A 111 -36.59 162.07 44.94
N ILE A 112 -37.83 162.25 44.46
CA ILE A 112 -38.25 163.47 43.75
C ILE A 112 -38.14 164.70 44.67
N ALA A 113 -38.64 164.60 45.90
CA ALA A 113 -38.61 165.66 46.89
C ALA A 113 -37.18 166.01 47.34
N GLU A 114 -36.28 165.02 47.43
CA GLU A 114 -34.86 165.24 47.71
C GLU A 114 -34.16 165.96 46.55
N VAL A 115 -34.48 165.59 45.30
CA VAL A 115 -33.90 166.20 44.10
C VAL A 115 -34.41 167.64 43.92
N ASN A 116 -35.72 167.89 43.86
CA ASN A 116 -36.27 169.25 43.68
C ASN A 116 -35.71 170.26 44.69
N ARG A 117 -35.58 169.84 45.95
CA ARG A 117 -35.04 170.68 47.02
C ARG A 117 -33.58 171.08 46.80
N ARG A 118 -32.82 170.26 46.06
CA ARG A 118 -31.40 170.51 45.74
C ARG A 118 -31.20 171.36 44.49
N ILE A 119 -31.98 171.12 43.44
CA ILE A 119 -31.89 171.91 42.19
C ILE A 119 -32.52 173.30 42.35
N GLY A 120 -33.32 173.52 43.39
CA GLY A 120 -33.86 174.84 43.72
C GLY A 120 -35.10 175.22 42.90
N GLU A 121 -35.59 174.31 42.05
CA GLU A 121 -36.80 174.45 41.25
C GLU A 121 -37.69 173.21 41.46
N GLU A 122 -39.01 173.40 41.45
CA GLU A 122 -39.99 172.30 41.43
C GLU A 122 -40.07 171.67 40.01
N GLU A 123 -38.93 171.16 39.52
CA GLU A 123 -38.82 170.62 38.16
C GLU A 123 -39.52 169.26 38.01
N PHE A 124 -39.53 168.44 39.07
CA PHE A 124 -40.16 167.11 39.05
C PHE A 124 -41.44 167.09 39.87
N LEU A 125 -42.59 166.92 39.21
CA LEU A 125 -43.87 166.89 39.90
C LEU A 125 -43.98 165.67 40.84
N PRO A 126 -44.50 165.84 42.07
CA PRO A 126 -44.77 164.71 42.96
C PRO A 126 -45.82 163.79 42.34
N ARG A 127 -45.59 162.49 42.44
CA ARG A 127 -46.46 161.44 41.92
C ARG A 127 -47.71 161.35 42.79
N PRO A 128 -48.89 161.12 42.19
CA PRO A 128 -50.17 161.14 42.90
C PRO A 128 -50.39 159.95 43.84
N ARG A 129 -49.61 158.87 43.72
CA ARG A 129 -49.67 157.70 44.60
C ARG A 129 -48.26 157.33 45.06
N GLU A 130 -48.06 157.32 46.36
CA GLU A 130 -46.85 156.78 47.00
C GLU A 130 -47.10 155.36 47.47
N SER A 131 -46.21 154.44 47.14
CA SER A 131 -46.14 153.12 47.75
C SER A 131 -44.70 152.73 48.01
N GLU A 132 -44.36 152.39 49.25
CA GLU A 132 -43.07 151.79 49.56
C GLU A 132 -43.13 150.29 49.28
N ASN A 133 -42.50 149.83 48.19
CA ASN A 133 -42.34 148.41 47.90
C ASN A 133 -40.92 147.96 48.25
N ARG A 134 -40.76 147.05 49.21
CA ARG A 134 -39.45 146.53 49.63
C ARG A 134 -39.17 145.24 48.88
N VAL A 135 -38.29 145.34 47.89
CA VAL A 135 -37.94 144.23 47.00
C VAL A 135 -36.91 143.33 47.67
N LEU A 136 -35.93 143.94 48.36
CA LEU A 136 -34.98 143.24 49.20
C LEU A 136 -34.93 143.87 50.59
N ALA A 137 -34.68 143.06 51.62
CA ALA A 137 -34.45 143.54 52.97
C ALA A 137 -33.24 144.48 52.99
N ALA A 138 -33.30 145.56 53.78
CA ALA A 138 -32.22 146.56 53.84
C ALA A 138 -30.88 145.94 54.28
N ASP A 139 -30.93 144.80 54.95
CA ASP A 139 -29.78 144.05 55.44
C ASP A 139 -29.33 142.88 54.53
N HIS A 140 -30.00 142.65 53.38
CA HIS A 140 -29.76 141.52 52.47
C HIS A 140 -28.30 141.45 52.02
N GLU A 141 -27.67 140.28 52.14
CA GLU A 141 -26.23 140.10 51.94
C GLU A 141 -25.77 140.52 50.54
N GLY A 142 -26.52 140.14 49.51
CA GLY A 142 -26.26 140.57 48.14
C GLY A 142 -26.45 142.08 47.90
N LEU A 143 -27.37 142.72 48.61
CA LEU A 143 -27.59 144.17 48.46
C LEU A 143 -26.45 144.94 49.15
N LYS A 144 -26.05 144.52 50.35
CA LYS A 144 -24.89 145.10 51.05
C LYS A 144 -23.60 144.96 50.25
N SER A 145 -23.36 143.79 49.66
CA SER A 145 -22.12 143.55 48.92
C SER A 145 -22.03 144.41 47.66
N VAL A 146 -23.12 144.55 46.89
CA VAL A 146 -23.17 145.42 45.70
C VAL A 146 -23.09 146.91 46.05
N VAL A 147 -23.61 147.32 47.21
CA VAL A 147 -23.53 148.72 47.66
C VAL A 147 -22.13 149.05 48.21
N ALA A 148 -21.49 148.13 48.92
CA ALA A 148 -20.13 148.31 49.45
C ALA A 148 -19.05 148.25 48.36
N ASP A 149 -19.22 147.33 47.40
CA ASP A 149 -18.34 147.15 46.26
C ASP A 149 -19.18 147.09 44.97
N PRO A 150 -19.19 148.16 44.16
CA PRO A 150 -20.14 148.32 43.06
C PRO A 150 -19.79 147.45 41.84
N ARG A 151 -19.83 146.12 42.00
CA ARG A 151 -19.73 145.09 40.97
C ARG A 151 -21.04 144.33 40.82
N ILE A 152 -21.27 143.72 39.66
CA ILE A 152 -22.43 142.86 39.42
C ILE A 152 -22.21 141.54 40.14
N ILE A 153 -23.22 141.06 40.86
CA ILE A 153 -23.19 139.74 41.48
C ILE A 153 -24.37 138.90 41.01
N THR A 154 -24.18 137.59 40.97
CA THR A 154 -25.25 136.61 40.73
C THR A 154 -25.70 136.06 42.08
N LEU A 155 -27.01 136.07 42.35
CA LEU A 155 -27.57 135.69 43.65
C LEU A 155 -27.79 134.18 43.79
N ALA A 156 -28.40 133.53 42.80
CA ALA A 156 -28.58 132.09 42.69
C ALA A 156 -29.30 131.75 41.36
N SER A 157 -29.27 130.47 40.95
CA SER A 157 -30.20 129.92 39.97
C SER A 157 -31.39 129.31 40.69
N GLU A 158 -32.59 129.78 40.40
CA GLU A 158 -33.83 129.31 41.03
C GLU A 158 -34.79 128.80 39.96
N ILE A 159 -35.53 127.73 40.27
CA ILE A 159 -36.61 127.28 39.39
C ILE A 159 -37.78 128.23 39.62
N ASN A 160 -38.17 128.96 38.57
CA ASN A 160 -39.30 129.86 38.62
C ASN A 160 -40.58 129.01 38.85
N PRO A 161 -41.30 129.24 39.96
CA PRO A 161 -42.42 128.41 40.37
C PRO A 161 -43.64 128.53 39.46
N GLU A 162 -43.73 129.56 38.60
CA GLU A 162 -44.86 129.78 37.70
C GLU A 162 -44.73 129.03 36.37
N ASN A 163 -43.52 128.98 35.80
CA ASN A 163 -43.26 128.35 34.50
C ASN A 163 -42.43 127.05 34.59
N GLY A 164 -41.88 126.71 35.76
CA GLY A 164 -41.03 125.54 35.97
C GLY A 164 -39.65 125.65 35.33
N GLU A 165 -39.31 126.81 34.76
CA GLU A 165 -38.03 127.04 34.09
C GLU A 165 -36.97 127.48 35.08
N ARG A 166 -35.72 127.05 34.87
CA ARG A 166 -34.60 127.56 35.66
C ARG A 166 -34.29 128.99 35.24
N SER A 167 -34.15 129.86 36.23
CA SER A 167 -33.79 131.27 36.05
C SER A 167 -32.46 131.58 36.75
N LEU A 168 -31.85 132.73 36.43
CA LEU A 168 -30.63 133.25 37.06
C LEU A 168 -30.86 134.71 37.43
N THR A 169 -30.60 135.09 38.69
CA THR A 169 -30.83 136.46 39.18
C THR A 169 -29.51 137.20 39.44
N PHE A 170 -29.41 138.45 38.98
CA PHE A 170 -28.25 139.34 39.10
C PHE A 170 -28.62 140.65 39.83
N LEU A 171 -27.66 141.23 40.55
CA LEU A 171 -27.75 142.58 41.12
C LEU A 171 -26.67 143.47 40.50
N ALA A 172 -27.07 144.56 39.84
CA ALA A 172 -26.18 145.49 39.14
C ALA A 172 -26.28 146.92 39.73
N PRO A 173 -25.18 147.53 40.19
CA PRO A 173 -25.22 148.84 40.83
C PRO A 173 -25.35 149.99 39.81
N ILE A 174 -26.17 150.99 40.14
CA ILE A 174 -26.22 152.30 39.49
C ILE A 174 -25.26 153.23 40.24
N ARG A 175 -24.13 153.54 39.62
CA ARG A 175 -23.06 154.30 40.28
C ARG A 175 -23.41 155.80 40.40
N ASN A 176 -23.04 156.43 41.51
CA ASN A 176 -23.17 157.86 41.70
C ASN A 176 -21.96 158.60 41.12
N THR A 177 -22.01 159.00 39.85
CA THR A 177 -20.89 159.70 39.21
C THR A 177 -20.89 161.20 39.53
N LYS A 178 -19.84 161.92 39.12
CA LYS A 178 -19.72 163.37 39.37
C LYS A 178 -20.89 164.15 38.76
N GLU A 179 -21.44 163.65 37.66
CA GLU A 179 -22.56 164.23 36.93
C GLU A 179 -23.89 163.99 37.67
N CYS A 180 -24.06 162.84 38.34
CA CYS A 180 -25.22 162.55 39.20
C CYS A 180 -25.30 163.46 40.44
N ALA A 181 -24.15 163.98 40.90
CA ALA A 181 -24.06 164.79 42.11
C ALA A 181 -24.83 166.10 42.03
N ARG A 182 -25.09 166.59 40.81
CA ARG A 182 -25.85 167.82 40.57
C ARG A 182 -27.28 167.72 41.09
N CYS A 183 -27.90 166.54 40.98
CA CYS A 183 -29.28 166.29 41.42
C CYS A 183 -29.34 165.50 42.74
N HIS A 184 -28.47 164.51 42.95
CA HIS A 184 -28.58 163.58 44.08
C HIS A 184 -27.52 163.75 45.19
N GLY A 185 -26.55 164.65 45.00
CA GLY A 185 -25.41 164.81 45.92
C GLY A 185 -24.27 163.82 45.70
N ARG A 186 -23.13 164.07 46.34
CA ARG A 186 -21.93 163.24 46.18
C ARG A 186 -21.94 161.93 46.98
N THR A 187 -22.81 161.85 48.00
CA THR A 187 -22.89 160.69 48.90
C THR A 187 -24.33 160.16 48.97
N PRO A 188 -24.54 158.83 49.01
CA PRO A 188 -23.58 157.72 48.83
C PRO A 188 -23.07 157.50 47.39
N SER A 189 -22.07 156.61 47.20
CA SER A 189 -21.36 156.29 45.94
C SER A 189 -22.16 155.43 44.95
N VAL A 190 -23.25 154.81 45.40
CA VAL A 190 -24.22 154.05 44.59
C VAL A 190 -25.58 154.72 44.81
N ARG A 191 -26.33 154.94 43.72
CA ARG A 191 -27.65 155.58 43.78
C ARG A 191 -28.79 154.59 43.85
N GLY A 192 -28.60 153.43 43.24
CA GLY A 192 -29.57 152.36 43.23
C GLY A 192 -28.92 151.07 42.75
N VAL A 193 -29.68 149.99 42.75
CA VAL A 193 -29.26 148.67 42.29
C VAL A 193 -30.37 148.10 41.42
N VAL A 194 -30.03 147.63 40.23
CA VAL A 194 -30.92 146.93 39.31
C VAL A 194 -30.87 145.44 39.64
N LEU A 195 -31.99 144.86 40.03
CA LEU A 195 -32.19 143.41 40.08
C LEU A 195 -32.63 142.94 38.69
N LEU A 196 -31.97 141.93 38.14
CA LEU A 196 -32.24 141.37 36.81
C LEU A 196 -32.38 139.84 36.91
N THR A 197 -33.49 139.26 36.50
CA THR A 197 -33.68 137.80 36.45
C THR A 197 -33.86 137.34 35.01
N THR A 198 -33.20 136.25 34.59
CA THR A 198 -33.22 135.71 33.20
C THR A 198 -33.48 134.20 33.14
N SER A 199 -34.25 133.70 32.16
CA SER A 199 -34.54 132.26 31.97
C SER A 199 -33.43 131.50 31.23
N LEU A 200 -33.18 130.23 31.62
CA LEU A 200 -32.24 129.28 31.00
C LEU A 200 -32.91 128.29 30.02
N ALA A 201 -34.21 128.40 29.74
CA ALA A 201 -34.94 127.41 28.95
C ALA A 201 -34.29 127.09 27.58
N LEU A 202 -33.75 128.11 26.90
CA LEU A 202 -33.09 127.95 25.60
C LEU A 202 -31.79 127.12 25.64
N VAL A 203 -31.11 127.09 26.80
CA VAL A 203 -29.87 126.32 27.01
C VAL A 203 -30.19 124.86 27.27
N ASP A 204 -31.22 124.59 28.08
CA ASP A 204 -31.65 123.23 28.40
C ASP A 204 -32.16 122.48 27.15
N GLU A 205 -32.82 123.18 26.20
CA GLU A 205 -33.22 122.58 24.91
C GLU A 205 -32.02 122.14 24.06
N ARG A 206 -30.94 122.94 24.01
CA ARG A 206 -29.72 122.60 23.28
C ARG A 206 -29.00 121.39 23.86
N ILE A 207 -29.05 121.21 25.19
CA ILE A 207 -28.48 120.04 25.87
C ILE A 207 -29.24 118.76 25.48
N LEU A 208 -30.58 118.82 25.36
CA LEU A 208 -31.38 117.67 24.95
C LEU A 208 -31.08 117.21 23.52
N LEU A 209 -30.98 118.16 22.57
CA LEU A 209 -30.63 117.86 21.17
C LEU A 209 -29.25 117.21 21.04
N ALA A 210 -28.26 117.68 21.80
CA ALA A 210 -26.92 117.10 21.81
C ALA A 210 -26.91 115.64 22.29
N ARG A 211 -27.73 115.29 23.28
CA ARG A 211 -27.88 113.91 23.77
C ARG A 211 -28.46 112.97 22.71
N ILE A 212 -29.46 113.43 21.96
CA ILE A 212 -30.09 112.62 20.89
C ILE A 212 -29.10 112.37 19.75
N GLN A 213 -28.37 113.39 19.30
CA GLN A 213 -27.35 113.21 18.26
C GLN A 213 -26.26 112.21 18.69
N GLY A 214 -25.74 112.31 19.92
CA GLY A 214 -24.74 111.38 20.43
C GLY A 214 -25.20 109.92 20.47
N ALA A 215 -26.47 109.68 20.84
CA ALA A 215 -27.06 108.33 20.83
C ALA A 215 -27.15 107.74 19.41
N THR A 216 -27.52 108.55 18.40
CA THR A 216 -27.63 108.07 17.00
C THR A 216 -26.28 107.68 16.40
N THR A 217 -25.21 108.44 16.67
CA THR A 217 -23.86 108.11 16.19
C THR A 217 -23.32 106.80 16.75
N LEU A 218 -23.60 106.50 18.02
CA LEU A 218 -23.21 105.25 18.66
C LEU A 218 -23.91 104.03 18.02
N ALA A 219 -25.20 104.18 17.71
CA ALA A 219 -25.99 103.10 17.11
C ALA A 219 -25.47 102.70 15.71
N VAL A 220 -25.08 103.67 14.88
CA VAL A 220 -24.52 103.41 13.54
C VAL A 220 -23.15 102.74 13.62
N ALA A 221 -22.27 103.20 14.52
CA ALA A 221 -20.93 102.62 14.70
C ALA A 221 -20.99 101.14 15.12
N LEU A 222 -21.94 100.77 15.99
CA LEU A 222 -22.10 99.39 16.45
C LEU A 222 -22.54 98.43 15.32
N LEU A 223 -23.42 98.89 14.43
CA LEU A 223 -23.94 98.10 13.31
C LEU A 223 -22.84 97.77 12.29
N VAL A 224 -21.98 98.73 11.98
CA VAL A 224 -20.86 98.53 11.04
C VAL A 224 -19.83 97.56 11.62
N PHE A 225 -19.49 97.70 12.90
CA PHE A 225 -18.52 96.83 13.58
C PHE A 225 -18.96 95.35 13.61
N LEU A 226 -20.23 95.09 13.95
CA LEU A 226 -20.77 93.72 13.97
C LEU A 226 -20.88 93.10 12.56
N GLY A 227 -21.15 93.92 11.53
CA GLY A 227 -21.20 93.47 10.13
C GLY A 227 -19.85 92.98 9.60
N LEU A 228 -18.79 93.76 9.84
CA LEU A 228 -17.42 93.44 9.41
C LEU A 228 -16.89 92.16 10.09
N LEU A 229 -17.14 92.00 11.39
CA LEU A 229 -16.71 90.82 12.15
C LEU A 229 -17.34 89.52 11.63
N ARG A 230 -18.61 89.56 11.21
CA ARG A 230 -19.32 88.39 10.65
C ARG A 230 -18.79 87.97 9.28
N ALA A 231 -18.43 88.93 8.42
CA ALA A 231 -17.93 88.65 7.07
C ALA A 231 -16.59 87.90 7.10
N LEU A 232 -15.70 88.30 8.02
CA LEU A 232 -14.36 87.73 8.18
C LEU A 232 -14.41 86.26 8.63
N LEU A 233 -15.25 85.94 9.64
CA LEU A 233 -15.39 84.57 10.14
C LEU A 233 -15.98 83.59 9.10
N LYS A 234 -16.86 84.07 8.21
CA LYS A 234 -17.48 83.24 7.17
C LYS A 234 -16.51 82.81 6.06
N HIS A 235 -15.52 83.64 5.72
CA HIS A 235 -14.55 83.32 4.66
C HIS A 235 -13.32 82.56 5.18
N ALA A 236 -12.90 82.81 6.42
CA ALA A 236 -11.68 82.21 6.97
C ALA A 236 -11.87 80.79 7.55
N ILE A 237 -13.06 80.45 8.08
CA ILE A 237 -13.25 79.20 8.85
C ILE A 237 -14.43 78.35 8.34
N ASP A 238 -15.60 78.94 8.06
CA ASP A 238 -16.83 78.17 7.85
C ASP A 238 -16.89 77.44 6.48
N ARG A 239 -16.33 78.06 5.43
CA ARG A 239 -16.32 77.50 4.06
C ARG A 239 -15.34 76.34 3.83
N PRO A 240 -14.09 76.36 4.34
CA PRO A 240 -13.18 75.22 4.21
C PRO A 240 -13.68 73.97 4.97
N MET A 241 -14.24 74.16 6.17
CA MET A 241 -14.64 73.06 7.06
C MET A 241 -15.80 72.22 6.50
N THR A 242 -16.78 72.88 5.87
CA THR A 242 -17.94 72.20 5.26
C THR A 242 -17.58 71.35 4.03
N ARG A 243 -16.46 71.64 3.35
CA ARG A 243 -15.99 70.81 2.22
C ARG A 243 -15.28 69.54 2.68
N ILE A 244 -14.47 69.63 3.73
CA ILE A 244 -13.79 68.47 4.33
C ILE A 244 -14.82 67.52 4.96
N GLU A 245 -15.84 68.05 5.63
CA GLU A 245 -16.96 67.27 6.18
C GLU A 245 -17.71 66.48 5.10
N ALA A 246 -18.01 67.11 3.95
CA ALA A 246 -18.70 66.45 2.85
C ALA A 246 -17.88 65.31 2.22
N GLY A 247 -16.56 65.49 2.02
CA GLY A 247 -15.71 64.43 1.46
C GLY A 247 -15.42 63.27 2.43
N ILE A 248 -15.37 63.53 3.73
CA ILE A 248 -15.28 62.46 4.73
C ILE A 248 -16.57 61.62 4.72
N HIS A 249 -17.74 62.25 4.56
CA HIS A 249 -19.01 61.51 4.48
C HIS A 249 -19.11 60.63 3.21
N THR A 250 -18.59 61.06 2.07
CA THR A 250 -18.59 60.24 0.84
C THR A 250 -17.65 59.04 0.95
N ILE A 251 -16.46 59.23 1.55
CA ILE A 251 -15.50 58.14 1.82
C ILE A 251 -16.07 57.15 2.86
N ALA A 252 -16.71 57.65 3.92
CA ALA A 252 -17.32 56.81 4.96
C ALA A 252 -18.58 56.06 4.48
N ALA A 253 -19.29 56.59 3.47
CA ALA A 253 -20.43 55.93 2.83
C ALA A 253 -20.02 54.83 1.84
N GLY A 254 -18.72 54.54 1.70
CA GLY A 254 -18.19 53.47 0.87
C GLY A 254 -17.63 53.93 -0.48
N ASN A 255 -17.78 55.20 -0.86
CA ASN A 255 -17.22 55.72 -2.11
C ASN A 255 -15.79 56.23 -1.92
N LEU A 256 -14.85 55.28 -1.96
CA LEU A 256 -13.40 55.53 -1.84
C LEU A 256 -12.78 56.13 -3.12
N ARG A 257 -13.56 56.26 -4.22
CA ARG A 257 -13.12 56.96 -5.44
C ARG A 257 -13.16 58.49 -5.29
N SER A 258 -13.95 59.02 -4.37
CA SER A 258 -14.12 60.47 -4.19
C SER A 258 -12.84 61.14 -3.65
N HIS A 259 -12.34 62.18 -4.33
CA HIS A 259 -11.14 62.92 -3.93
C HIS A 259 -11.47 64.39 -3.64
N LEU A 260 -11.01 64.90 -2.49
CA LEU A 260 -11.17 66.30 -2.11
C LEU A 260 -10.30 67.19 -3.02
N THR A 261 -10.91 68.17 -3.73
CA THR A 261 -10.19 69.08 -4.64
C THR A 261 -9.59 70.27 -3.87
N ILE A 262 -8.27 70.45 -3.94
CA ILE A 262 -7.53 71.53 -3.26
C ILE A 262 -7.17 72.62 -4.28
N THR A 263 -7.60 73.86 -4.06
CA THR A 263 -7.50 74.96 -5.05
C THR A 263 -6.51 76.08 -4.71
N ARG A 264 -5.76 76.02 -3.60
CA ARG A 264 -4.84 77.11 -3.18
C ARG A 264 -3.36 76.74 -3.30
N HIS A 265 -2.55 77.71 -3.75
CA HIS A 265 -1.09 77.59 -3.95
C HIS A 265 -0.26 77.79 -2.67
N SER A 266 -0.88 78.13 -1.54
CA SER A 266 -0.22 78.22 -0.23
C SER A 266 -1.03 77.39 0.78
N PRO A 267 -0.58 76.19 1.15
CA PRO A 267 -1.36 75.26 1.95
C PRO A 267 -1.49 75.77 3.39
N ASP A 268 -2.71 75.90 3.86
CA ASP A 268 -3.02 76.11 5.27
C ASP A 268 -3.24 74.76 5.99
N GLU A 269 -3.49 74.81 7.30
CA GLU A 269 -3.72 73.62 8.12
C GLU A 269 -4.94 72.80 7.66
N MET A 270 -5.89 73.41 6.92
CA MET A 270 -7.09 72.73 6.41
C MET A 270 -6.79 71.97 5.12
N ASP A 271 -5.94 72.52 4.24
CA ASP A 271 -5.47 71.83 3.03
C ASP A 271 -4.63 70.57 3.38
N ARG A 272 -3.84 70.60 4.46
CA ARG A 272 -3.12 69.42 4.97
C ARG A 272 -4.05 68.29 5.43
N ILE A 273 -5.18 68.62 6.06
CA ILE A 273 -6.17 67.62 6.48
C ILE A 273 -6.84 66.99 5.26
N GLY A 274 -7.14 67.77 4.22
CA GLY A 274 -7.68 67.25 2.95
C GLY A 274 -6.75 66.27 2.25
N LEU A 275 -5.44 66.56 2.18
CA LEU A 275 -4.43 65.65 1.62
C LEU A 275 -4.33 64.33 2.39
N SER A 276 -4.31 64.38 3.72
CA SER A 276 -4.25 63.16 4.55
C SER A 276 -5.49 62.27 4.40
N VAL A 277 -6.68 62.86 4.26
CA VAL A 277 -7.93 62.11 4.02
C VAL A 277 -7.92 61.45 2.64
N ASN A 278 -7.44 62.15 1.62
CA ASN A 278 -7.28 61.59 0.27
C ASN A 278 -6.27 60.42 0.25
N GLN A 279 -5.14 60.56 0.95
CA GLN A 279 -4.14 59.50 1.04
C GLN A 279 -4.64 58.29 1.85
N MET A 280 -5.48 58.51 2.86
CA MET A 280 -6.16 57.44 3.58
C MET A 280 -7.13 56.67 2.67
N ALA A 281 -7.93 57.36 1.84
CA ALA A 281 -8.84 56.71 0.89
C ALA A 281 -8.09 55.89 -0.17
N GLU A 282 -6.94 56.38 -0.65
CA GLU A 282 -6.10 55.68 -1.62
C GLU A 282 -5.41 54.44 -1.01
N ASN A 283 -4.91 54.55 0.22
CA ASN A 283 -4.36 53.40 0.95
C ASN A 283 -5.43 52.33 1.23
N LEU A 284 -6.64 52.73 1.67
CA LEU A 284 -7.77 51.82 1.87
C LEU A 284 -8.16 51.11 0.57
N THR A 285 -8.27 51.85 -0.54
CA THR A 285 -8.56 51.28 -1.87
C THR A 285 -7.51 50.24 -2.27
N THR A 286 -6.23 50.53 -2.03
CA THR A 286 -5.12 49.62 -2.36
C THR A 286 -5.18 48.34 -1.51
N HIS A 287 -5.43 48.44 -0.21
CA HIS A 287 -5.54 47.29 0.68
C HIS A 287 -6.78 46.42 0.38
N ILE A 288 -7.92 47.03 0.06
CA ILE A 288 -9.14 46.28 -0.32
C ILE A 288 -8.92 45.52 -1.63
N ARG A 289 -8.29 46.13 -2.64
CA ARG A 289 -7.94 45.43 -3.89
C ARG A 289 -6.99 44.25 -3.66
N ALA A 290 -6.00 44.39 -2.79
CA ALA A 290 -5.10 43.30 -2.42
C ALA A 290 -5.85 42.17 -1.68
N ALA A 291 -6.83 42.50 -0.82
CA ALA A 291 -7.67 41.52 -0.16
C ALA A 291 -8.55 40.75 -1.17
N MET A 292 -9.16 41.45 -2.14
CA MET A 292 -9.95 40.83 -3.21
C MET A 292 -9.12 39.89 -4.10
N MET A 293 -7.91 40.30 -4.48
CA MET A 293 -6.96 39.43 -5.20
C MET A 293 -6.58 38.20 -4.37
N SER A 294 -6.43 38.35 -3.05
CA SER A 294 -6.15 37.23 -2.14
C SER A 294 -7.32 36.25 -2.05
N ALA A 295 -8.57 36.74 -2.04
CA ALA A 295 -9.76 35.90 -2.07
C ALA A 295 -9.87 35.10 -3.38
N ALA A 296 -9.64 35.73 -4.53
CA ALA A 296 -9.61 35.05 -5.83
C ALA A 296 -8.54 33.93 -5.87
N ASN A 297 -7.34 34.19 -5.34
CA ASN A 297 -6.30 33.18 -5.22
C ASN A 297 -6.66 32.04 -4.24
N LEU A 298 -7.47 32.32 -3.22
CA LEU A 298 -7.97 31.32 -2.28
C LEU A 298 -8.96 30.36 -2.94
N PHE A 299 -9.86 30.86 -3.79
CA PHE A 299 -10.80 30.02 -4.55
C PHE A 299 -10.10 29.09 -5.55
N VAL A 300 -9.06 29.56 -6.25
CA VAL A 300 -8.22 28.70 -7.12
C VAL A 300 -7.54 27.58 -6.31
N THR A 301 -7.09 27.89 -5.10
CA THR A 301 -6.48 26.92 -4.18
C THR A 301 -7.50 25.90 -3.67
N LEU A 302 -8.71 26.35 -3.32
CA LEU A 302 -9.84 25.53 -2.88
C LEU A 302 -10.21 24.47 -3.93
N ARG A 303 -10.34 24.91 -5.18
CA ARG A 303 -10.64 24.03 -6.33
C ARG A 303 -9.56 22.97 -6.51
N SER A 304 -8.30 23.36 -6.41
CA SER A 304 -7.15 22.45 -6.52
C SER A 304 -7.13 21.41 -5.39
N ALA A 305 -7.47 21.81 -4.16
CA ALA A 305 -7.55 20.90 -3.01
C ALA A 305 -8.67 19.86 -3.18
N LEU A 306 -9.87 20.27 -3.59
CA LEU A 306 -10.98 19.36 -3.87
C LEU A 306 -10.65 18.32 -4.96
N GLU A 307 -9.92 18.74 -5.99
CA GLU A 307 -9.49 17.86 -7.06
C GLU A 307 -8.41 16.85 -6.59
N ILE A 308 -7.48 17.27 -5.75
CA ILE A 308 -6.52 16.37 -5.08
C ILE A 308 -7.27 15.33 -4.22
N LYS A 309 -8.29 15.74 -3.46
CA LYS A 309 -9.11 14.83 -2.64
C LYS A 309 -9.74 13.71 -3.47
N VAL A 310 -10.43 14.05 -4.56
CA VAL A 310 -11.09 13.06 -5.44
C VAL A 310 -10.08 12.06 -5.99
N LYS A 311 -8.87 12.51 -6.32
CA LYS A 311 -7.79 11.64 -6.80
C LYS A 311 -7.25 10.71 -5.72
N LEU A 312 -7.04 11.21 -4.50
CA LEU A 312 -6.61 10.39 -3.37
C LEU A 312 -7.62 9.29 -3.06
N LEU A 313 -8.93 9.60 -3.07
CA LEU A 313 -9.99 8.61 -2.86
C LEU A 313 -10.03 7.56 -3.95
N THR A 314 -9.95 7.98 -5.22
CA THR A 314 -9.98 7.07 -6.37
C THR A 314 -8.74 6.17 -6.40
N GLY A 315 -7.55 6.74 -6.13
CA GLY A 315 -6.30 6.00 -6.03
C GLY A 315 -6.28 5.01 -4.86
N SER A 316 -6.81 5.41 -3.71
CA SER A 316 -6.96 4.56 -2.52
C SER A 316 -7.86 3.35 -2.80
N ASN A 317 -9.03 3.57 -3.42
CA ASN A 317 -9.93 2.48 -3.82
C ASN A 317 -9.27 1.49 -4.80
N HIS A 318 -8.53 2.00 -5.78
CA HIS A 318 -7.80 1.15 -6.74
C HIS A 318 -6.69 0.34 -6.06
N ALA A 319 -5.92 0.96 -5.16
CA ALA A 319 -4.88 0.30 -4.38
C ALA A 319 -5.46 -0.82 -3.50
N GLN A 320 -6.61 -0.59 -2.87
CA GLN A 320 -7.31 -1.59 -2.06
C GLN A 320 -7.77 -2.80 -2.89
N GLN A 321 -8.28 -2.56 -4.10
CA GLN A 321 -8.68 -3.64 -5.01
C GLN A 321 -7.47 -4.48 -5.47
N ILE A 322 -6.35 -3.83 -5.83
CA ILE A 322 -5.12 -4.53 -6.17
C ILE A 322 -4.62 -5.36 -4.99
N ALA A 323 -4.55 -4.76 -3.79
CA ALA A 323 -4.10 -5.44 -2.58
C ALA A 323 -4.98 -6.66 -2.26
N GLY A 324 -6.31 -6.53 -2.39
CA GLY A 324 -7.26 -7.63 -2.23
C GLY A 324 -7.05 -8.76 -3.24
N ASN A 325 -6.85 -8.44 -4.52
CA ASN A 325 -6.59 -9.43 -5.57
C ASN A 325 -5.27 -10.17 -5.34
N VAL A 326 -4.19 -9.46 -5.00
CA VAL A 326 -2.89 -10.06 -4.69
C VAL A 326 -2.98 -10.94 -3.43
N ALA A 327 -3.70 -10.49 -2.39
CA ALA A 327 -3.92 -11.30 -1.19
C ALA A 327 -4.73 -12.57 -1.47
N ALA A 328 -5.74 -12.50 -2.36
CA ALA A 328 -6.50 -13.68 -2.78
C ALA A 328 -5.62 -14.66 -3.57
N LEU A 329 -4.86 -14.18 -4.55
CA LEU A 329 -3.93 -15.01 -5.31
C LEU A 329 -2.87 -15.67 -4.42
N ASN A 330 -2.32 -14.92 -3.45
CA ASN A 330 -1.34 -15.43 -2.50
C ASN A 330 -1.92 -16.53 -1.58
N ARG A 331 -3.22 -16.47 -1.23
CA ARG A 331 -3.89 -17.55 -0.49
C ARG A 331 -4.05 -18.81 -1.34
N THR A 332 -4.40 -18.68 -2.62
CA THR A 332 -4.46 -19.82 -3.54
C THR A 332 -3.09 -20.47 -3.69
N LEU A 333 -2.04 -19.67 -3.90
CA LEU A 333 -0.66 -20.16 -3.99
C LEU A 333 -0.24 -20.93 -2.74
N ALA A 334 -0.56 -20.43 -1.54
CA ALA A 334 -0.28 -21.13 -0.30
C ALA A 334 -1.00 -22.49 -0.21
N GLY A 335 -2.24 -22.58 -0.71
CA GLY A 335 -2.98 -23.84 -0.81
C GLY A 335 -2.32 -24.83 -1.77
N GLU A 336 -1.92 -24.38 -2.96
CA GLU A 336 -1.23 -25.21 -3.96
C GLU A 336 0.12 -25.73 -3.44
N VAL A 337 0.89 -24.89 -2.75
CA VAL A 337 2.16 -25.28 -2.11
C VAL A 337 1.93 -26.36 -1.05
N GLN A 338 0.86 -26.26 -0.25
CA GLN A 338 0.54 -27.27 0.75
C GLN A 338 0.15 -28.61 0.10
N SER A 339 -0.67 -28.59 -0.96
CA SER A 339 -1.00 -29.79 -1.73
C SER A 339 0.24 -30.42 -2.37
N LEU A 340 1.16 -29.61 -2.90
CA LEU A 340 2.44 -30.07 -3.42
C LEU A 340 3.25 -30.80 -2.35
N ARG A 341 3.34 -30.27 -1.11
CA ARG A 341 4.08 -30.94 -0.02
C ARG A 341 3.50 -32.32 0.33
N VAL A 342 2.17 -32.46 0.36
CA VAL A 342 1.52 -33.75 0.60
C VAL A 342 1.87 -34.74 -0.51
N ALA A 343 1.73 -34.33 -1.78
CA ALA A 343 2.09 -35.17 -2.92
C ALA A 343 3.57 -35.57 -2.93
N LEU A 344 4.48 -34.67 -2.52
CA LEU A 344 5.90 -34.97 -2.38
C LEU A 344 6.20 -35.98 -1.27
N GLY A 345 5.43 -35.93 -0.17
CA GLY A 345 5.51 -36.92 0.91
C GLY A 345 5.11 -38.32 0.45
N GLU A 346 3.98 -38.42 -0.25
CA GLU A 346 3.52 -39.68 -0.87
C GLU A 346 4.55 -40.21 -1.88
N ALA A 347 5.04 -39.35 -2.77
CA ALA A 347 6.08 -39.71 -3.74
C ALA A 347 7.37 -40.22 -3.07
N SER A 348 7.76 -39.65 -1.92
CA SER A 348 8.93 -40.13 -1.17
C SER A 348 8.72 -41.54 -0.65
N VAL A 349 7.54 -41.83 -0.09
CA VAL A 349 7.18 -43.17 0.42
C VAL A 349 7.16 -44.19 -0.73
N ASP A 350 6.59 -43.82 -1.87
CA ASP A 350 6.56 -44.68 -3.06
C ASP A 350 7.97 -44.99 -3.59
N VAL A 351 8.86 -43.99 -3.61
CA VAL A 351 10.26 -44.17 -4.03
C VAL A 351 11.01 -45.12 -3.09
N ASP A 352 10.81 -45.01 -1.78
CA ASP A 352 11.39 -45.92 -0.80
C ASP A 352 10.84 -47.34 -0.95
N GLY A 353 9.53 -47.47 -1.24
CA GLY A 353 8.88 -48.74 -1.55
C GLY A 353 9.47 -49.41 -2.81
N VAL A 354 9.70 -48.63 -3.88
CA VAL A 354 10.38 -49.12 -5.09
C VAL A 354 11.81 -49.57 -4.78
N ALA A 355 12.55 -48.82 -3.95
CA ALA A 355 13.92 -49.18 -3.57
C ALA A 355 13.96 -50.50 -2.79
N ALA A 356 13.04 -50.70 -1.84
CA ALA A 356 12.92 -51.96 -1.10
C ALA A 356 12.60 -53.15 -2.03
N ALA A 357 11.63 -52.98 -2.93
CA ALA A 357 11.27 -54.00 -3.92
C ALA A 357 12.44 -54.35 -4.85
N MET A 358 13.25 -53.37 -5.25
CA MET A 358 14.47 -53.63 -6.02
C MET A 358 15.54 -54.37 -5.22
N GLY A 359 15.63 -54.13 -3.90
CA GLY A 359 16.48 -54.90 -2.99
C GLY A 359 16.08 -56.37 -2.93
N GLU A 360 14.79 -56.67 -2.79
CA GLU A 360 14.28 -58.05 -2.83
C GLU A 360 14.52 -58.70 -4.20
N LEU A 361 14.28 -57.97 -5.29
CA LEU A 361 14.54 -58.46 -6.64
C LEU A 361 16.03 -58.83 -6.83
N ALA A 362 16.96 -58.01 -6.33
CA ALA A 362 18.39 -58.31 -6.38
C ALA A 362 18.75 -59.58 -5.60
N GLY A 363 18.14 -59.79 -4.43
CA GLY A 363 18.26 -61.03 -3.66
C GLY A 363 17.76 -62.24 -4.46
N ASN A 364 16.55 -62.15 -5.01
CA ASN A 364 15.96 -63.22 -5.83
C ASN A 364 16.80 -63.55 -7.07
N ILE A 365 17.35 -62.54 -7.74
CA ILE A 365 18.25 -62.71 -8.90
C ILE A 365 19.50 -63.50 -8.51
N THR A 366 20.08 -63.22 -7.33
CA THR A 366 21.25 -63.93 -6.83
C THR A 366 20.93 -65.40 -6.58
N THR A 367 19.82 -65.69 -5.89
CA THR A 367 19.35 -67.06 -5.64
C THR A 367 19.08 -67.82 -6.93
N ILE A 368 18.47 -67.18 -7.93
CA ILE A 368 18.22 -67.80 -9.25
C ILE A 368 19.53 -68.09 -9.97
N ALA A 369 20.51 -67.18 -9.92
CA ALA A 369 21.83 -67.39 -10.53
C ALA A 369 22.56 -68.58 -9.91
N GLU A 370 22.54 -68.69 -8.58
CA GLU A 370 23.12 -69.83 -7.86
C GLU A 370 22.42 -71.15 -8.20
N THR A 371 21.09 -71.14 -8.21
CA THR A 371 20.28 -72.31 -8.57
C THR A 371 20.57 -72.74 -10.01
N SER A 372 20.65 -71.79 -10.95
CA SER A 372 20.98 -72.06 -12.34
C SER A 372 22.39 -72.65 -12.51
N ALA A 373 23.36 -72.19 -11.72
CA ALA A 373 24.71 -72.76 -11.72
C ALA A 373 24.73 -74.20 -11.16
N VAL A 374 23.93 -74.49 -10.13
CA VAL A 374 23.74 -75.87 -9.62
C VAL A 374 23.07 -76.75 -10.67
N THR A 375 21.97 -76.30 -11.28
CA THR A 375 21.27 -77.03 -12.34
C THR A 375 22.19 -77.35 -13.51
N SER A 376 23.04 -76.41 -13.94
CA SER A 376 24.02 -76.67 -15.00
C SER A 376 24.97 -77.82 -14.68
N ARG A 377 25.44 -77.93 -13.42
CA ARG A 377 26.32 -79.03 -12.98
C ARG A 377 25.58 -80.36 -12.95
N GLU A 378 24.34 -80.37 -12.45
CA GLU A 378 23.54 -81.60 -12.39
C GLU A 378 23.15 -82.10 -13.79
N VAL A 379 22.85 -81.20 -14.71
CA VAL A 379 22.60 -81.55 -16.13
C VAL A 379 23.84 -82.18 -16.78
N GLN A 380 25.03 -81.61 -16.54
CA GLN A 380 26.26 -82.19 -17.04
C GLN A 380 26.50 -83.60 -16.46
N ARG A 381 26.21 -83.78 -15.17
CA ARG A 381 26.31 -85.08 -14.49
C ARG A 381 25.31 -86.09 -15.05
N MET A 382 24.07 -85.67 -15.36
CA MET A 382 23.07 -86.52 -16.01
C MET A 382 23.53 -86.98 -17.39
N ALA A 383 24.11 -86.09 -18.20
CA ALA A 383 24.64 -86.45 -19.52
C ALA A 383 25.76 -87.50 -19.40
N THR A 384 26.72 -87.31 -18.48
CA THR A 384 27.77 -88.31 -18.22
C THR A 384 27.20 -89.66 -17.76
N LEU A 385 26.21 -89.65 -16.85
CA LEU A 385 25.58 -90.88 -16.37
C LEU A 385 24.81 -91.62 -17.47
N ALA A 386 24.15 -90.88 -18.37
CA ALA A 386 23.48 -91.46 -19.52
C ALA A 386 24.48 -92.15 -20.47
N ASP A 387 25.59 -91.47 -20.80
CA ASP A 387 26.66 -92.06 -21.61
C ASP A 387 27.25 -93.32 -20.94
N GLU A 388 27.55 -93.27 -19.64
CA GLU A 388 28.03 -94.44 -18.91
C GLU A 388 27.04 -95.60 -18.90
N ALA A 389 25.74 -95.32 -18.78
CA ALA A 389 24.69 -96.33 -18.80
C ALA A 389 24.58 -97.00 -20.17
N ALA A 390 24.63 -96.21 -21.26
CA ALA A 390 24.64 -96.74 -22.62
C ALA A 390 25.86 -97.63 -22.87
N ASP A 391 27.04 -97.19 -22.43
CA ASP A 391 28.29 -97.89 -22.60
C ASP A 391 28.34 -99.22 -21.80
N ARG A 392 27.73 -99.23 -20.59
CA ARG A 392 27.53 -100.45 -19.79
C ARG A 392 26.56 -101.41 -20.46
N ALA A 393 25.44 -100.93 -20.98
CA ALA A 393 24.44 -101.76 -21.65
C ALA A 393 25.01 -102.42 -22.92
N ASP A 394 25.83 -101.70 -23.70
CA ASP A 394 26.54 -102.26 -24.85
C ASP A 394 27.54 -103.36 -24.46
N ARG A 395 28.31 -103.16 -23.38
CA ARG A 395 29.20 -104.21 -22.85
C ARG A 395 28.43 -105.45 -22.40
N VAL A 396 27.27 -105.26 -21.76
CA VAL A 396 26.40 -106.37 -21.33
C VAL A 396 25.87 -107.13 -22.54
N ASN A 397 25.45 -106.44 -23.61
CA ASN A 397 25.02 -107.08 -24.86
C ASN A 397 26.14 -107.93 -25.50
N ARG A 398 27.38 -107.42 -25.54
CA ARG A 398 28.54 -108.21 -25.98
C ARG A 398 28.79 -109.43 -25.10
N GLY A 399 28.59 -109.29 -23.79
CA GLY A 399 28.61 -110.41 -22.84
C GLY A 399 27.57 -111.48 -23.16
N PHE A 400 26.35 -111.09 -23.54
CA PHE A 400 25.30 -112.03 -23.95
C PHE A 400 25.64 -112.78 -25.24
N ASP A 401 26.31 -112.15 -26.21
CA ASP A 401 26.77 -112.85 -27.41
C ASP A 401 27.78 -113.96 -27.06
N GLN A 402 28.66 -113.73 -26.08
CA GLN A 402 29.61 -114.74 -25.61
C GLN A 402 28.95 -115.86 -24.80
N VAL A 403 27.94 -115.54 -23.98
CA VAL A 403 27.12 -116.54 -23.28
C VAL A 403 26.39 -117.43 -24.28
N ASN A 404 25.72 -116.83 -25.28
CA ASN A 404 25.02 -117.58 -26.33
C ASN A 404 25.95 -118.52 -27.11
N ALA A 405 27.16 -118.06 -27.46
CA ALA A 405 28.16 -118.91 -28.10
C ALA A 405 28.58 -120.10 -27.21
N SER A 406 28.78 -119.85 -25.91
CA SER A 406 29.14 -120.89 -24.95
C SER A 406 28.02 -121.92 -24.77
N VAL A 407 26.77 -121.48 -24.67
CA VAL A 407 25.60 -122.35 -24.53
C VAL A 407 25.37 -123.18 -25.81
N SER A 408 25.59 -122.59 -26.99
CA SER A 408 25.57 -123.32 -28.26
C SER A 408 26.62 -124.43 -28.26
N GLY A 409 27.85 -124.13 -27.83
CA GLY A 409 28.91 -125.14 -27.68
C GLY A 409 28.54 -126.25 -26.69
N MET A 410 27.88 -125.92 -25.58
CA MET A 410 27.37 -126.92 -24.63
C MET A 410 26.30 -127.82 -25.26
N ALA A 411 25.38 -127.26 -26.05
CA ALA A 411 24.37 -128.04 -26.75
C ALA A 411 24.99 -129.02 -27.77
N ASP A 412 26.05 -128.58 -28.46
CA ASP A 412 26.82 -129.43 -29.38
C ASP A 412 27.52 -130.58 -28.65
N ALA A 413 28.21 -130.28 -27.54
CA ALA A 413 28.86 -131.27 -26.70
C ALA A 413 27.86 -132.28 -26.10
N ALA A 414 26.66 -131.82 -25.71
CA ALA A 414 25.58 -132.70 -25.22
C ALA A 414 25.09 -133.66 -26.32
N ARG A 415 24.94 -133.18 -27.57
CA ARG A 415 24.60 -134.03 -28.72
C ARG A 415 25.67 -135.08 -29.02
N GLU A 416 26.95 -134.69 -28.94
CA GLU A 416 28.06 -135.61 -29.14
C GLU A 416 28.12 -136.68 -28.03
N LEU A 417 27.96 -136.28 -26.77
CA LEU A 417 27.86 -137.19 -25.63
C LEU A 417 26.70 -138.18 -25.80
N LYS A 418 25.52 -137.73 -26.24
CA LYS A 418 24.36 -138.59 -26.51
C LYS A 418 24.64 -139.65 -27.56
N SER A 419 25.39 -139.29 -28.61
CA SER A 419 25.82 -140.24 -29.64
C SER A 419 26.81 -141.26 -29.07
N ALA A 420 27.79 -140.80 -28.29
CA ALA A 420 28.79 -141.65 -27.65
C ALA A 420 28.15 -142.64 -26.65
N THR A 421 27.21 -142.19 -25.80
CA THR A 421 26.51 -143.06 -24.85
C THR A 421 25.66 -144.11 -25.56
N GLY A 422 24.98 -143.75 -26.65
CA GLY A 422 24.24 -144.71 -27.49
C GLY A 422 25.13 -145.80 -28.11
N LEU A 423 26.35 -145.44 -28.50
CA LEU A 423 27.34 -146.40 -29.01
C LEU A 423 27.83 -147.33 -27.88
N VAL A 424 28.13 -146.80 -26.70
CA VAL A 424 28.51 -147.59 -25.51
C VAL A 424 27.39 -148.57 -25.15
N GLN A 425 26.14 -148.12 -25.10
CA GLN A 425 24.97 -148.96 -24.83
C GLN A 425 24.87 -150.14 -25.80
N THR A 426 25.04 -149.87 -27.10
CA THR A 426 24.99 -150.89 -28.15
C THR A 426 26.14 -151.90 -28.00
N ARG A 427 27.36 -151.44 -27.70
CA ARG A 427 28.55 -152.29 -27.51
C ARG A 427 28.43 -153.15 -26.25
N SER A 428 27.99 -152.58 -25.13
CA SER A 428 27.78 -153.32 -23.88
C SER A 428 26.66 -154.35 -24.00
N SER A 429 25.57 -154.04 -24.71
CA SER A 429 24.52 -155.03 -25.00
C SER A 429 25.03 -156.21 -25.83
N ARG A 430 25.90 -155.96 -26.81
CA ARG A 430 26.56 -157.03 -27.58
C ARG A 430 27.52 -157.86 -26.72
N ALA A 431 28.30 -157.22 -25.85
CA ALA A 431 29.22 -157.90 -24.94
C ALA A 431 28.47 -158.78 -23.93
N MET A 432 27.35 -158.30 -23.38
CA MET A 432 26.44 -159.07 -22.52
C MET A 432 25.91 -160.32 -23.23
N LYS A 433 25.43 -160.18 -24.48
CA LYS A 433 24.97 -161.34 -25.28
C LYS A 433 26.08 -162.35 -25.53
N ALA A 434 27.30 -161.88 -25.79
CA ALA A 434 28.46 -162.75 -26.01
C ALA A 434 28.88 -163.49 -24.72
N ALA A 435 28.83 -162.81 -23.56
CA ALA A 435 29.12 -163.41 -22.26
C ALA A 435 28.10 -164.51 -21.91
N LEU A 436 26.80 -164.24 -22.09
CA LEU A 436 25.73 -165.23 -21.90
C LEU A 436 25.91 -166.46 -22.81
N ALA A 437 26.23 -166.24 -24.08
CA ALA A 437 26.51 -167.33 -25.02
C ALA A 437 27.76 -168.14 -24.61
N THR A 438 28.80 -167.47 -24.12
CA THR A 438 30.03 -168.11 -23.61
C THR A 438 29.74 -168.95 -22.38
N SER A 439 28.96 -168.42 -21.42
CA SER A 439 28.51 -169.14 -20.23
C SER A 439 27.68 -170.39 -20.58
N HIS A 440 26.76 -170.26 -21.55
CA HIS A 440 25.99 -171.40 -22.05
C HIS A 440 26.87 -172.49 -22.67
N ASN A 441 27.79 -172.10 -23.57
CA ASN A 441 28.71 -173.04 -24.22
C ASN A 441 29.67 -173.69 -23.21
N ALA A 442 30.14 -172.94 -22.22
CA ALA A 442 30.96 -173.47 -21.13
C ALA A 442 30.19 -174.52 -20.32
N GLY A 443 28.92 -174.28 -19.98
CA GLY A 443 28.06 -175.26 -19.31
C GLY A 443 27.85 -176.54 -20.11
N GLN A 444 27.69 -176.44 -21.45
CA GLN A 444 27.61 -177.61 -22.33
C GLN A 444 28.94 -178.37 -22.38
N ALA A 445 30.07 -177.66 -22.47
CA ALA A 445 31.39 -178.27 -22.48
C ALA A 445 31.69 -179.02 -21.16
N GLU A 446 31.25 -178.48 -20.03
CA GLU A 446 31.39 -179.14 -18.72
C GLU A 446 30.61 -180.46 -18.66
N GLN A 447 29.39 -180.50 -19.22
CA GLN A 447 28.62 -181.74 -19.33
C GLN A 447 29.35 -182.80 -20.17
N VAL A 448 29.99 -182.38 -21.26
CA VAL A 448 30.80 -183.28 -22.10
C VAL A 448 32.02 -183.78 -21.33
N MET A 449 32.75 -182.92 -20.62
CA MET A 449 33.91 -183.33 -19.82
C MET A 449 33.52 -184.29 -18.69
N GLU A 450 32.39 -184.07 -18.02
CA GLU A 450 31.89 -185.00 -17.00
C GLU A 450 31.52 -186.36 -17.61
N SER A 451 30.85 -186.37 -18.76
CA SER A 451 30.54 -187.62 -19.48
C SER A 451 31.82 -188.37 -19.89
N MET A 452 32.87 -187.65 -20.30
CA MET A 452 34.16 -188.19 -20.69
C MET A 452 34.91 -188.75 -19.47
N ARG A 453 34.86 -188.07 -18.32
CA ARG A 453 35.43 -188.55 -17.05
C ARG A 453 34.76 -189.85 -16.59
N LEU A 454 33.43 -189.93 -16.69
CA LEU A 454 32.66 -191.15 -16.39
C LEU A 454 32.99 -192.29 -17.36
N ALA A 455 33.08 -192.01 -18.66
CA ALA A 455 33.47 -193.00 -19.66
C ALA A 455 34.90 -193.52 -19.43
N ALA A 456 35.86 -192.62 -19.17
CA ALA A 456 37.23 -192.97 -18.85
C ALA A 456 37.31 -193.83 -17.57
N SER A 457 36.52 -193.51 -16.53
CA SER A 457 36.42 -194.34 -15.32
C SER A 457 35.95 -195.76 -15.63
N ARG A 458 34.91 -195.92 -16.45
CA ARG A 458 34.41 -197.25 -16.87
C ARG A 458 35.46 -198.03 -17.66
N ILE A 459 36.20 -197.38 -18.56
CA ILE A 459 37.28 -198.04 -19.31
C ILE A 459 38.43 -198.44 -18.37
N SER A 460 38.74 -197.63 -17.35
CA SER A 460 39.70 -197.99 -16.31
C SER A 460 39.30 -199.27 -15.57
N GLU A 461 38.03 -199.41 -15.19
CA GLU A 461 37.50 -200.62 -14.56
C GLU A 461 37.59 -201.84 -15.48
N ILE A 462 37.19 -201.70 -16.75
CA ILE A 462 37.31 -202.78 -17.75
C ILE A 462 38.79 -203.18 -17.93
N SER A 463 39.71 -202.22 -17.99
CA SER A 463 41.14 -202.48 -18.15
C SER A 463 41.74 -203.26 -16.97
N LYS A 464 41.27 -202.97 -15.73
CA LYS A 464 41.63 -203.77 -14.54
C LYS A 464 41.13 -205.20 -14.65
N ILE A 465 39.89 -205.40 -15.10
CA ILE A 465 39.33 -206.75 -15.32
C ILE A 465 40.14 -207.49 -16.38
N ILE A 466 40.49 -206.84 -17.49
CA ILE A 466 41.34 -207.44 -18.53
C ILE A 466 42.69 -207.85 -17.92
N GLY A 467 43.34 -206.97 -17.14
CA GLY A 467 44.58 -207.29 -16.43
C GLY A 467 44.44 -208.50 -15.48
N HIS A 468 43.30 -208.62 -14.79
CA HIS A 468 43.02 -209.80 -13.97
C HIS A 468 42.84 -211.07 -14.82
N ILE A 469 42.13 -210.98 -15.95
CA ILE A 469 41.91 -212.10 -16.89
C ILE A 469 43.23 -212.54 -17.52
N THR A 470 44.11 -211.60 -17.92
CA THR A 470 45.42 -211.92 -18.49
C THR A 470 46.31 -212.59 -17.45
N GLN A 471 46.29 -212.13 -16.18
CA GLN A 471 47.02 -212.77 -15.09
C GLN A 471 46.55 -214.22 -14.85
N ILE A 472 45.23 -214.45 -14.86
CA ILE A 472 44.66 -215.81 -14.76
C ILE A 472 45.05 -216.64 -15.99
N SER A 473 44.91 -216.09 -17.20
CA SER A 473 45.22 -216.79 -18.46
C SER A 473 46.69 -217.17 -18.54
N GLN A 474 47.58 -216.29 -18.06
CA GLN A 474 49.01 -216.53 -17.91
C GLN A 474 49.27 -217.70 -16.96
N MET A 475 48.60 -217.72 -15.81
CA MET A 475 48.72 -218.80 -14.83
C MET A 475 48.23 -220.14 -15.39
N VAL A 476 47.08 -220.14 -16.08
CA VAL A 476 46.52 -221.33 -16.74
C VAL A 476 47.44 -221.82 -17.85
N ALA A 477 47.98 -220.94 -18.67
CA ALA A 477 48.91 -221.27 -19.74
C ALA A 477 50.21 -221.88 -19.22
N ILE A 478 50.73 -221.39 -18.08
CA ILE A 478 51.89 -221.97 -17.40
C ILE A 478 51.56 -223.38 -16.90
N ASN A 479 50.42 -223.56 -16.24
CA ASN A 479 49.99 -224.87 -15.75
C ASN A 479 49.75 -225.86 -16.92
N ALA A 480 49.16 -225.40 -18.02
CA ALA A 480 48.96 -226.20 -19.22
C ALA A 480 50.27 -226.56 -19.93
N ALA A 481 51.25 -225.64 -19.99
CA ALA A 481 52.57 -225.93 -20.52
C ALA A 481 53.30 -227.01 -19.70
N ILE A 482 53.18 -226.96 -18.36
CA ILE A 482 53.75 -227.97 -17.45
C ILE A 482 53.09 -229.34 -17.71
N GLU A 483 51.76 -229.40 -17.80
CA GLU A 483 51.06 -230.68 -17.96
C GLU A 483 51.24 -231.27 -19.39
N ALA A 484 51.41 -230.42 -20.40
CA ALA A 484 51.75 -230.83 -21.76
C ALA A 484 53.18 -231.39 -21.89
N ASP A 485 54.15 -230.85 -21.13
CA ASP A 485 55.53 -231.37 -21.05
C ASP A 485 55.55 -232.78 -20.43
N LYS A 486 54.64 -233.02 -19.48
CA LYS A 486 54.42 -234.30 -18.80
C LYS A 486 53.87 -235.41 -19.71
N ALA A 487 53.15 -235.06 -20.79
CA ALA A 487 52.54 -235.99 -21.74
C ALA A 487 53.52 -236.55 -22.80
N GLY A 488 54.80 -236.15 -22.78
CA GLY A 488 55.84 -236.69 -23.67
C GLY A 488 55.63 -236.36 -25.15
N GLU A 489 56.08 -237.24 -26.08
CA GLU A 489 56.08 -237.00 -27.54
C GLU A 489 54.70 -236.58 -28.11
N GLN A 490 53.58 -236.99 -27.49
CA GLN A 490 52.22 -236.62 -27.90
C GLN A 490 51.80 -235.18 -27.50
N GLY A 491 52.50 -234.55 -26.54
CA GLY A 491 52.18 -233.24 -25.96
C GLY A 491 52.88 -232.03 -26.61
N ARG A 492 53.82 -232.26 -27.54
CA ARG A 492 54.62 -231.18 -28.17
C ARG A 492 53.79 -230.07 -28.82
N GLY A 493 52.68 -230.42 -29.48
CA GLY A 493 51.76 -229.43 -30.06
C GLY A 493 51.06 -228.56 -29.01
N PHE A 494 50.73 -229.15 -27.85
CA PHE A 494 50.08 -228.44 -26.74
C PHE A 494 51.04 -227.51 -26.00
N VAL A 495 52.32 -227.87 -25.83
CA VAL A 495 53.34 -226.97 -25.27
C VAL A 495 53.49 -225.70 -26.13
N ALA A 496 53.46 -225.83 -27.45
CA ALA A 496 53.51 -224.69 -28.37
C ALA A 496 52.29 -223.77 -28.21
N VAL A 497 51.08 -224.33 -28.12
CA VAL A 497 49.84 -223.56 -27.89
C VAL A 497 49.87 -222.88 -26.51
N ALA A 498 50.28 -223.58 -25.45
CA ALA A 498 50.36 -223.00 -24.11
C ALA A 498 51.39 -221.85 -24.02
N ARG A 499 52.54 -221.98 -24.70
CA ARG A 499 53.51 -220.87 -24.84
C ARG A 499 52.93 -219.69 -25.61
N GLU A 500 52.19 -219.94 -26.69
CA GLU A 500 51.52 -218.90 -27.47
C GLU A 500 50.45 -218.17 -26.66
N VAL A 501 49.65 -218.90 -25.86
CA VAL A 501 48.64 -218.32 -24.95
C VAL A 501 49.32 -217.49 -23.85
N ARG A 502 50.45 -217.95 -23.31
CA ARG A 502 51.26 -217.21 -22.33
C ARG A 502 51.81 -215.91 -22.94
N GLU A 503 52.37 -215.98 -24.14
CA GLU A 503 52.89 -214.80 -24.83
C GLU A 503 51.76 -213.81 -25.18
N LEU A 504 50.60 -214.31 -25.61
CA LEU A 504 49.41 -213.51 -25.87
C LEU A 504 48.88 -212.85 -24.59
N ALA A 505 48.84 -213.56 -23.47
CA ALA A 505 48.42 -213.01 -22.17
C ALA A 505 49.38 -211.90 -21.69
N LEU A 506 50.71 -212.09 -21.84
CA LEU A 506 51.71 -211.04 -21.57
C LEU A 506 51.53 -209.81 -22.46
N LYS A 507 51.37 -209.99 -23.77
CA LYS A 507 51.11 -208.89 -24.71
C LYS A 507 49.80 -208.16 -24.38
N THR A 508 48.76 -208.90 -23.96
CA THR A 508 47.47 -208.35 -23.57
C THR A 508 47.56 -207.59 -22.25
N ASP A 509 48.35 -208.07 -21.28
CA ASP A 509 48.60 -207.37 -20.02
C ASP A 509 49.36 -206.05 -20.25
N GLN A 510 50.41 -206.09 -21.08
CA GLN A 510 51.14 -204.89 -21.49
C GLN A 510 50.23 -203.88 -22.21
N ALA A 511 49.37 -204.35 -23.12
CA ALA A 511 48.39 -203.51 -23.78
C ALA A 511 47.37 -202.92 -22.79
N ALA A 512 46.87 -203.69 -21.83
CA ALA A 512 45.94 -203.23 -20.79
C ALA A 512 46.57 -202.19 -19.85
N GLN A 513 47.85 -202.36 -19.48
CA GLN A 513 48.62 -201.37 -18.73
C GLN A 513 48.83 -200.08 -19.54
N GLN A 514 49.05 -200.19 -20.86
CA GLN A 514 49.14 -199.04 -21.75
C GLN A 514 47.80 -198.29 -21.86
N VAL A 515 46.68 -199.03 -21.98
CA VAL A 515 45.33 -198.45 -21.95
C VAL A 515 45.07 -197.75 -20.61
N THR A 516 45.46 -198.37 -19.48
CA THR A 516 45.31 -197.75 -18.15
C THR A 516 46.05 -196.42 -18.04
N ARG A 517 47.28 -196.33 -18.56
CA ARG A 517 48.04 -195.07 -18.64
C ARG A 517 47.33 -194.03 -19.51
N MET A 518 46.90 -194.42 -20.72
CA MET A 518 46.16 -193.52 -21.62
C MET A 518 44.85 -193.01 -20.99
N ILE A 519 44.15 -193.83 -20.23
CA ILE A 519 42.95 -193.42 -19.48
C ILE A 519 43.30 -192.44 -18.36
N GLY A 520 44.40 -192.66 -17.64
CA GLY A 520 44.89 -191.70 -16.64
C GLY A 520 45.21 -190.33 -17.26
N ASP A 521 45.87 -190.33 -18.42
CA ASP A 521 46.15 -189.10 -19.17
C ASP A 521 44.85 -188.42 -19.65
N LEU A 522 43.86 -189.18 -20.13
CA LEU A 522 42.55 -188.65 -20.52
C LEU A 522 41.79 -188.05 -19.33
N GLN A 523 41.83 -188.67 -18.16
CA GLN A 523 41.20 -188.13 -16.94
C GLN A 523 41.89 -186.84 -16.49
N LEU A 524 43.23 -186.80 -16.55
CA LEU A 524 43.99 -185.58 -16.24
C LEU A 524 43.67 -184.46 -17.24
N GLN A 525 43.63 -184.76 -18.54
CA GLN A 525 43.27 -183.79 -19.58
C GLN A 525 41.82 -183.29 -19.43
N ALA A 526 40.86 -184.17 -19.14
CA ALA A 526 39.48 -183.79 -18.86
C ALA A 526 39.38 -182.90 -17.62
N GLY A 527 40.14 -183.19 -16.56
CA GLY A 527 40.20 -182.35 -15.36
C GLY A 527 40.77 -180.95 -15.64
N ASN A 528 41.85 -180.87 -16.43
CA ASN A 528 42.41 -179.60 -16.87
C ASN A 528 41.41 -178.80 -17.74
N ALA A 529 40.67 -179.48 -18.62
CA ALA A 529 39.64 -178.86 -19.45
C ALA A 529 38.47 -178.33 -18.60
N SER A 530 37.96 -179.10 -17.63
CA SER A 530 36.95 -178.60 -16.67
C SER A 530 37.46 -177.39 -15.88
N GLY A 531 38.73 -177.38 -15.47
CA GLY A 531 39.35 -176.22 -14.84
C GLY A 531 39.30 -174.96 -15.73
N ALA A 532 39.69 -175.09 -16.99
CA ALA A 532 39.62 -174.00 -17.97
C ALA A 532 38.18 -173.55 -18.27
N ILE A 533 37.21 -174.48 -18.30
CA ILE A 533 35.78 -174.19 -18.49
C ILE A 533 35.22 -173.42 -17.28
N ALA A 534 35.61 -173.79 -16.06
CA ALA A 534 35.24 -173.07 -14.84
C ALA A 534 35.80 -171.63 -14.85
N ASP A 535 37.05 -171.45 -15.31
CA ASP A 535 37.65 -170.13 -15.52
C ASP A 535 36.87 -169.30 -16.57
N MET A 536 36.49 -169.92 -17.69
CA MET A 536 35.65 -169.27 -18.71
C MET A 536 34.29 -168.83 -18.15
N THR A 537 33.67 -169.66 -17.32
CA THR A 537 32.38 -169.35 -16.68
C THR A 537 32.51 -168.16 -15.72
N ARG A 538 33.58 -168.13 -14.91
CA ARG A 538 33.89 -166.99 -14.04
C ARG A 538 34.13 -165.71 -14.84
N ALA A 539 34.93 -165.77 -15.90
CA ALA A 539 35.20 -164.63 -16.76
C ALA A 539 33.93 -164.10 -17.44
N ALA A 540 33.06 -164.99 -17.93
CA ALA A 540 31.76 -164.62 -18.49
C ALA A 540 30.88 -163.90 -17.45
N SER A 541 30.77 -164.44 -16.23
CA SER A 541 30.01 -163.80 -15.14
C SER A 541 30.55 -162.41 -14.78
N GLN A 542 31.87 -162.23 -14.74
CA GLN A 542 32.48 -160.92 -14.49
C GLN A 542 32.18 -159.92 -15.61
N ILE A 543 32.16 -160.38 -16.87
CA ILE A 543 31.78 -159.54 -18.02
C ILE A 543 30.30 -159.14 -17.95
N GLU A 544 29.41 -160.04 -17.51
CA GLU A 544 27.99 -159.74 -17.29
C GLU A 544 27.80 -158.67 -16.21
N GLU A 545 28.47 -158.82 -15.06
CA GLU A 545 28.43 -157.84 -13.97
C GLU A 545 28.96 -156.47 -14.42
N ALA A 546 30.16 -156.43 -15.02
CA ALA A 546 30.75 -155.19 -15.51
C ALA A 546 29.88 -154.49 -16.57
N ASN A 547 29.22 -155.25 -17.47
CA ASN A 547 28.31 -154.65 -18.45
C ASN A 547 27.02 -154.13 -17.81
N ARG A 548 26.53 -154.75 -16.73
CA ARG A 548 25.38 -154.23 -15.97
C ARG A 548 25.70 -152.87 -15.37
N ASP A 549 26.88 -152.72 -14.78
CA ASP A 549 27.35 -151.45 -14.22
C ASP A 549 27.53 -150.37 -15.30
N ILE A 550 28.10 -150.74 -16.46
CA ILE A 550 28.23 -149.81 -17.59
C ILE A 550 26.86 -149.34 -18.08
N LEU A 551 25.88 -150.24 -18.23
CA LEU A 551 24.53 -149.88 -18.67
C LEU A 551 23.82 -148.96 -17.66
N GLN A 552 24.01 -149.19 -16.36
CA GLN A 552 23.51 -148.29 -15.32
C GLN A 552 24.18 -146.90 -15.40
N ALA A 553 25.50 -146.85 -15.60
CA ALA A 553 26.22 -145.59 -15.77
C ALA A 553 25.77 -144.83 -17.02
N VAL A 554 25.48 -145.53 -18.12
CA VAL A 554 24.92 -144.94 -19.35
C VAL A 554 23.55 -144.31 -19.10
N GLU A 555 22.67 -144.97 -18.34
CA GLU A 555 21.37 -144.40 -17.98
C GLU A 555 21.53 -143.10 -17.17
N PHE A 556 22.42 -143.09 -16.17
CA PHE A 556 22.75 -141.86 -15.43
C PHE A 556 23.32 -140.76 -16.32
N GLN A 557 24.17 -141.10 -17.29
CA GLN A 557 24.71 -140.14 -18.27
C GLN A 557 23.60 -139.57 -19.17
N ASN A 558 22.67 -140.38 -19.66
CA ASN A 558 21.55 -139.91 -20.47
C ASN A 558 20.66 -138.92 -19.71
N GLN A 559 20.40 -139.17 -18.42
CA GLN A 559 19.67 -138.23 -17.57
C GLN A 559 20.45 -136.91 -17.38
N ALA A 560 21.77 -136.99 -17.19
CA ALA A 560 22.61 -135.80 -17.09
C ALA A 560 22.61 -134.98 -18.40
N ILE A 561 22.71 -135.64 -19.55
CA ILE A 561 22.63 -135.01 -20.88
C ILE A 561 21.30 -134.29 -21.06
N SER A 562 20.16 -134.92 -20.72
CA SER A 562 18.85 -134.29 -20.82
C SER A 562 18.71 -133.04 -19.92
N ARG A 563 19.30 -133.08 -18.71
CA ARG A 563 19.37 -131.89 -17.84
C ARG A 563 20.23 -130.79 -18.46
N ILE A 564 21.34 -131.12 -19.12
CA ILE A 564 22.17 -130.14 -19.84
C ILE A 564 21.38 -129.51 -20.99
N GLU A 565 20.70 -130.30 -21.83
CA GLU A 565 19.86 -129.79 -22.92
C GLU A 565 18.79 -128.81 -22.40
N THR A 566 18.10 -129.17 -21.32
CA THR A 566 17.05 -128.34 -20.71
C THR A 566 17.63 -127.05 -20.10
N SER A 567 18.76 -127.17 -19.40
CA SER A 567 19.46 -126.03 -18.81
C SER A 567 19.94 -125.06 -19.88
N SER A 568 20.56 -125.56 -20.96
CA SER A 568 20.99 -124.74 -22.10
C SER A 568 19.83 -123.96 -22.72
N GLN A 569 18.66 -124.58 -22.87
CA GLN A 569 17.48 -123.88 -23.39
C GLN A 569 16.96 -122.81 -22.42
N GLY A 570 16.99 -123.07 -21.12
CA GLY A 570 16.68 -122.06 -20.09
C GLY A 570 17.63 -120.86 -20.13
N VAL A 571 18.94 -121.10 -20.29
CA VAL A 571 19.93 -120.02 -20.39
C VAL A 571 19.73 -119.18 -21.65
N PHE A 572 19.38 -119.78 -22.79
CA PHE A 572 19.04 -119.03 -24.01
C PHE A 572 17.86 -118.08 -23.81
N GLN A 573 16.77 -118.58 -23.20
CA GLN A 573 15.58 -117.77 -22.94
C GLN A 573 15.88 -116.60 -22.00
N GLU A 574 16.67 -116.84 -20.95
CA GLU A 574 17.02 -115.79 -20.01
C GLU A 574 18.00 -114.78 -20.61
N THR A 575 18.93 -115.22 -21.46
CA THR A 575 19.83 -114.33 -22.20
C THR A 575 19.04 -113.42 -23.16
N ASP A 576 18.04 -113.95 -23.86
CA ASP A 576 17.16 -113.17 -24.74
C ASP A 576 16.29 -112.16 -23.97
N ARG A 577 15.81 -112.55 -22.79
CA ARG A 577 15.12 -111.63 -21.87
C ARG A 577 16.05 -110.50 -21.42
N LEU A 578 17.24 -110.82 -20.94
CA LEU A 578 18.19 -109.82 -20.46
C LEU A 578 18.67 -108.90 -21.58
N ARG A 579 18.74 -109.38 -22.83
CA ARG A 579 19.04 -108.55 -24.01
C ARG A 579 17.96 -107.47 -24.24
N ARG A 580 16.67 -107.81 -24.06
CA ARG A 580 15.59 -106.82 -24.10
C ARG A 580 15.70 -105.81 -22.97
N GLU A 581 16.05 -106.24 -21.77
CA GLU A 581 16.26 -105.34 -20.62
C GLU A 581 17.44 -104.38 -20.88
N ALA A 582 18.55 -104.87 -21.44
CA ALA A 582 19.68 -104.04 -21.85
C ALA A 582 19.33 -103.03 -22.96
N SER A 583 18.48 -103.41 -23.93
CA SER A 583 17.94 -102.48 -24.92
C SER A 583 17.08 -101.38 -24.27
N GLY A 584 16.25 -101.74 -23.28
CA GLY A 584 15.48 -100.77 -22.51
C GLY A 584 16.37 -99.78 -21.75
N ILE A 585 17.52 -100.22 -21.24
CA ILE A 585 18.53 -99.34 -20.61
C ILE A 585 19.12 -98.36 -21.64
N LEU A 586 19.43 -98.81 -22.86
CA LEU A 586 19.92 -97.93 -23.93
C LEU A 586 18.89 -96.85 -24.30
N ASP A 587 17.63 -97.23 -24.44
CA ASP A 587 16.56 -96.27 -24.73
C ASP A 587 16.37 -95.25 -23.59
N ALA A 588 16.39 -95.72 -22.33
CA ALA A 588 16.29 -94.86 -21.16
C ALA A 588 17.50 -93.91 -21.02
N ALA A 589 18.70 -94.37 -21.35
CA ALA A 589 19.90 -93.55 -21.40
C ALA A 589 19.76 -92.45 -22.48
N GLY A 590 19.30 -92.81 -23.68
CA GLY A 590 19.04 -91.86 -24.76
C GLY A 590 18.01 -90.79 -24.39
N GLN A 591 16.90 -91.18 -23.74
CA GLN A 591 15.90 -90.25 -23.23
C GLN A 591 16.48 -89.33 -22.14
N THR A 592 17.31 -89.87 -21.25
CA THR A 592 17.97 -89.09 -20.19
C THR A 592 18.93 -88.04 -20.78
N ALA A 593 19.71 -88.40 -21.81
CA ALA A 593 20.59 -87.47 -22.52
C ALA A 593 19.80 -86.35 -23.23
N ALA A 594 18.70 -86.69 -23.91
CA ALA A 594 17.83 -85.70 -24.55
C ALA A 594 17.14 -84.76 -23.54
N ALA A 595 16.69 -85.29 -22.40
CA ALA A 595 16.14 -84.51 -21.31
C ALA A 595 17.20 -83.56 -20.71
N ALA A 596 18.41 -84.06 -20.48
CA ALA A 596 19.53 -83.24 -20.02
C ALA A 596 19.83 -82.08 -20.98
N ALA A 597 19.87 -82.33 -22.29
CA ALA A 597 20.06 -81.28 -23.30
C ALA A 597 18.94 -80.23 -23.30
N THR A 598 17.68 -80.65 -23.10
CA THR A 598 16.54 -79.73 -23.00
C THR A 598 16.64 -78.85 -21.75
N VAL A 599 16.99 -79.45 -20.60
CA VAL A 599 17.18 -78.70 -19.34
C VAL A 599 18.38 -77.75 -19.45
N ALA A 600 19.47 -78.14 -20.14
CA ALA A 600 20.60 -77.26 -20.41
C ALA A 600 20.16 -75.99 -21.15
N GLY A 601 19.44 -76.13 -22.26
CA GLY A 601 18.96 -74.97 -23.04
C GLY A 601 17.97 -74.10 -22.26
N GLY A 602 17.10 -74.72 -21.44
CA GLY A 602 16.24 -73.99 -20.51
C GLY A 602 17.02 -73.21 -19.47
N ASN A 603 18.06 -73.83 -18.89
CA ASN A 603 18.92 -73.20 -17.89
C ASN A 603 19.73 -72.02 -18.46
N ASP A 604 20.23 -72.13 -19.69
CA ASP A 604 20.88 -71.01 -20.38
C ASP A 604 19.93 -69.83 -20.60
N THR A 605 18.66 -70.13 -20.92
CA THR A 605 17.62 -69.12 -21.03
C THR A 605 17.35 -68.42 -19.70
N VAL A 606 17.26 -69.20 -18.60
CA VAL A 606 17.14 -68.65 -17.23
C VAL A 606 18.33 -67.76 -16.90
N ALA A 607 19.57 -68.21 -17.14
CA ALA A 607 20.77 -67.43 -16.87
C ALA A 607 20.79 -66.10 -17.67
N ARG A 608 20.32 -66.09 -18.92
CA ARG A 608 20.17 -64.87 -19.72
C ARG A 608 19.12 -63.92 -19.13
N LEU A 609 17.92 -64.43 -18.81
CA LEU A 609 16.85 -63.62 -18.22
C LEU A 609 17.25 -63.04 -16.86
N THR A 610 18.00 -63.77 -16.04
CA THR A 610 18.54 -63.29 -14.76
C THR A 610 19.49 -62.11 -14.96
N ARG A 611 20.36 -62.14 -16.00
CA ARG A 611 21.22 -60.99 -16.34
C ARG A 611 20.42 -59.77 -16.81
N GLU A 612 19.40 -60.00 -17.64
CA GLU A 612 18.51 -58.93 -18.10
C GLU A 612 17.72 -58.29 -16.95
N ALA A 613 17.20 -59.12 -16.03
CA ALA A 613 16.51 -58.67 -14.82
C ALA A 613 17.44 -57.86 -13.90
N ALA A 614 18.70 -58.28 -13.76
CA ALA A 614 19.69 -57.54 -12.96
C ALA A 614 19.97 -56.15 -13.55
N ALA A 615 20.16 -56.06 -14.87
CA ALA A 615 20.34 -54.79 -15.56
C ALA A 615 19.08 -53.89 -15.46
N GLY A 616 17.89 -54.49 -15.57
CA GLY A 616 16.61 -53.82 -15.39
C GLY A 616 16.44 -53.25 -13.98
N GLY A 617 16.71 -54.06 -12.95
CA GLY A 617 16.68 -53.63 -11.55
C GLY A 617 17.65 -52.48 -11.27
N GLY A 618 18.88 -52.56 -11.80
CA GLY A 618 19.86 -51.48 -11.68
C GLY A 618 19.37 -50.15 -12.27
N ARG A 619 18.67 -50.17 -13.43
CA ARG A 619 18.07 -48.97 -14.03
C ARG A 619 16.93 -48.40 -13.18
N ILE A 620 16.08 -49.26 -12.61
CA ILE A 620 14.97 -48.81 -11.74
C ILE A 620 15.53 -48.15 -10.48
N THR A 621 16.54 -48.74 -9.82
CA THR A 621 17.22 -48.13 -8.67
C THR A 621 17.82 -46.77 -9.01
N ALA A 622 18.46 -46.63 -10.17
CA ALA A 622 18.99 -45.35 -10.63
C ALA A 622 17.88 -44.30 -10.85
N ASN A 623 16.74 -44.70 -11.41
CA ASN A 623 15.59 -43.83 -11.59
C ASN A 623 14.94 -43.44 -10.25
N ALA A 624 14.78 -44.37 -9.32
CA ALA A 624 14.28 -44.11 -7.97
C ALA A 624 15.15 -43.06 -7.26
N ASN A 625 16.48 -43.17 -7.38
CA ASN A 625 17.40 -42.16 -6.85
C ASN A 625 17.26 -40.78 -7.53
N ARG A 626 16.98 -40.72 -8.83
CA ARG A 626 16.70 -39.45 -9.52
C ARG A 626 15.39 -38.84 -9.06
N VAL A 627 14.33 -39.63 -8.91
CA VAL A 627 13.03 -39.14 -8.40
C VAL A 627 13.18 -38.65 -6.96
N ARG A 628 13.92 -39.36 -6.11
CA ARG A 628 14.26 -38.91 -4.75
C ARG A 628 14.92 -37.53 -4.76
N GLN A 629 15.85 -37.29 -5.68
CA GLN A 629 16.49 -35.97 -5.80
C GLN A 629 15.48 -34.88 -6.21
N VAL A 630 14.62 -35.17 -7.19
CA VAL A 630 13.56 -34.23 -7.62
C VAL A 630 12.60 -33.91 -6.47
N VAL A 631 12.25 -34.90 -5.65
CA VAL A 631 11.41 -34.70 -4.46
C VAL A 631 12.08 -33.73 -3.48
N LEU A 632 13.38 -33.89 -3.21
CA LEU A 632 14.14 -32.99 -2.34
C LEU A 632 14.19 -31.56 -2.90
N ASP A 633 14.47 -31.40 -4.19
CA ASP A 633 14.55 -30.09 -4.83
C ASP A 633 13.17 -29.38 -4.80
N LEU A 634 12.07 -30.12 -4.99
CA LEU A 634 10.71 -29.56 -4.91
C LEU A 634 10.29 -29.22 -3.48
N LEU A 635 10.77 -29.95 -2.47
CA LEU A 635 10.56 -29.58 -1.06
C LEU A 635 11.24 -28.25 -0.73
N GLU A 636 12.46 -28.03 -1.22
CA GLU A 636 13.15 -26.74 -1.08
C GLU A 636 12.39 -25.61 -1.80
N PHE A 637 11.93 -25.86 -3.03
CA PHE A 637 11.12 -24.90 -3.78
C PHE A 637 9.82 -24.53 -3.06
N ALA A 638 9.11 -25.51 -2.50
CA ALA A 638 7.91 -25.31 -1.71
C ALA A 638 8.18 -24.42 -0.48
N GLN A 639 9.26 -24.69 0.25
CA GLN A 639 9.67 -23.90 1.41
C GLN A 639 10.02 -22.45 1.04
N LYS A 640 10.73 -22.24 -0.07
CA LYS A 640 11.07 -20.90 -0.56
C LYS A 640 9.82 -20.12 -0.97
N THR A 641 8.87 -20.80 -1.62
CA THR A 641 7.59 -20.20 -2.02
C THR A 641 6.75 -19.80 -0.80
N GLU A 642 6.73 -20.64 0.25
CA GLU A 642 6.06 -20.33 1.52
C GLU A 642 6.64 -19.06 2.18
N SER A 643 7.97 -18.90 2.17
CA SER A 643 8.63 -17.69 2.67
C SER A 643 8.24 -16.44 1.87
N ILE A 644 8.23 -16.54 0.53
CA ILE A 644 7.80 -15.44 -0.36
C ILE A 644 6.33 -15.10 -0.10
N SER A 645 5.46 -16.09 0.03
CA SER A 645 4.05 -15.89 0.37
C SER A 645 3.87 -15.17 1.71
N GLY A 646 4.76 -15.40 2.68
CA GLY A 646 4.82 -14.63 3.93
C GLY A 646 5.09 -13.15 3.66
N VAL A 647 6.15 -12.83 2.92
CA VAL A 647 6.52 -11.45 2.57
C VAL A 647 5.40 -10.74 1.79
N VAL A 648 4.77 -11.41 0.83
CA VAL A 648 3.64 -10.84 0.08
C VAL A 648 2.47 -10.52 1.02
N ARG A 649 2.18 -11.39 1.99
CA ARG A 649 1.11 -11.17 2.97
C ARG A 649 1.38 -9.92 3.81
N ASP A 650 2.61 -9.75 4.28
CA ASP A 650 3.03 -8.59 5.07
C ASP A 650 2.94 -7.31 4.22
N ASN A 651 3.43 -7.33 2.99
CA ASN A 651 3.31 -6.21 2.05
C ASN A 651 1.85 -5.81 1.78
N MET A 652 0.93 -6.78 1.69
CA MET A 652 -0.50 -6.48 1.50
C MET A 652 -1.12 -5.87 2.76
N ALA A 653 -0.69 -6.29 3.96
CA ALA A 653 -1.12 -5.66 5.21
C ALA A 653 -0.63 -4.20 5.29
N ASP A 654 0.63 -3.96 4.92
CA ASP A 654 1.18 -2.60 4.84
C ASP A 654 0.48 -1.74 3.78
N SER A 655 0.20 -2.30 2.60
CA SER A 655 -0.56 -1.60 1.54
C SER A 655 -1.96 -1.22 2.03
N HIS A 656 -2.63 -2.11 2.77
CA HIS A 656 -3.93 -1.80 3.38
C HIS A 656 -3.84 -0.64 4.37
N ARG A 657 -2.86 -0.66 5.27
CA ARG A 657 -2.62 0.40 6.26
C ARG A 657 -2.34 1.76 5.61
N LEU A 658 -1.44 1.80 4.62
CA LEU A 658 -1.16 3.01 3.83
C LEU A 658 -2.40 3.56 3.14
N THR A 659 -3.25 2.66 2.61
CA THR A 659 -4.49 3.04 1.92
C THR A 659 -5.50 3.68 2.87
N GLU A 660 -5.60 3.19 4.11
CA GLU A 660 -6.39 3.81 5.18
C GLU A 660 -5.84 5.18 5.60
N GLU A 661 -4.51 5.32 5.72
CA GLU A 661 -3.87 6.61 6.03
C GLU A 661 -4.17 7.65 4.95
N VAL A 662 -4.10 7.27 3.66
CA VAL A 662 -4.46 8.13 2.52
C VAL A 662 -5.94 8.51 2.55
N LEU A 663 -6.83 7.58 2.89
CA LEU A 663 -8.26 7.85 3.03
C LEU A 663 -8.52 8.89 4.14
N ASN A 664 -7.87 8.74 5.29
CA ASN A 664 -7.97 9.69 6.39
C ASN A 664 -7.41 11.07 6.02
N LEU A 665 -6.31 11.13 5.26
CA LEU A 665 -5.78 12.39 4.74
C LEU A 665 -6.76 13.08 3.78
N ALA A 666 -7.41 12.31 2.89
CA ALA A 666 -8.42 12.84 1.99
C ALA A 666 -9.65 13.40 2.74
N LEU A 667 -10.02 12.78 3.86
CA LEU A 667 -11.09 13.29 4.74
C LEU A 667 -10.67 14.57 5.46
N SER A 668 -9.45 14.65 6.00
CA SER A 668 -8.93 15.87 6.64
C SER A 668 -8.84 17.05 5.67
N LEU A 669 -8.77 16.79 4.35
CA LEU A 669 -8.82 17.83 3.33
C LEU A 669 -10.16 18.58 3.30
N ASP A 670 -11.28 17.96 3.73
CA ASP A 670 -12.57 18.68 3.83
C ASP A 670 -12.51 19.82 4.84
N ASP A 671 -11.92 19.58 6.00
CA ASP A 671 -11.80 20.61 7.05
C ASP A 671 -11.00 21.82 6.55
N ILE A 672 -9.97 21.57 5.75
CA ILE A 672 -9.15 22.61 5.11
C ILE A 672 -9.97 23.36 4.06
N VAL A 673 -10.66 22.63 3.18
CA VAL A 673 -11.53 23.21 2.13
C VAL A 673 -12.59 24.11 2.77
N ASP A 674 -13.30 23.64 3.79
CA ASP A 674 -14.34 24.41 4.47
C ASP A 674 -13.78 25.65 5.18
N SER A 675 -12.61 25.53 5.81
CA SER A 675 -11.94 26.68 6.44
C SER A 675 -11.50 27.73 5.42
N LEU A 676 -10.90 27.33 4.30
CA LEU A 676 -10.48 28.23 3.23
C LEU A 676 -11.68 28.92 2.57
N ARG A 677 -12.79 28.19 2.38
CA ARG A 677 -14.04 28.75 1.87
C ARG A 677 -14.61 29.81 2.80
N GLY A 678 -14.64 29.54 4.11
CA GLY A 678 -15.09 30.51 5.10
C GLY A 678 -14.25 31.80 5.12
N VAL A 679 -12.94 31.70 4.89
CA VAL A 679 -12.05 32.87 4.75
C VAL A 679 -12.35 33.62 3.44
N ALA A 680 -12.54 32.92 2.33
CA ALA A 680 -12.82 33.53 1.02
C ALA A 680 -14.15 34.32 1.06
N ASP A 681 -15.22 33.67 1.53
CA ASP A 681 -16.56 34.28 1.67
C ASP A 681 -16.52 35.48 2.64
N GLY A 682 -15.73 35.39 3.72
CA GLY A 682 -15.53 36.47 4.69
C GLY A 682 -14.85 37.71 4.09
N ILE A 683 -13.86 37.52 3.20
CA ILE A 683 -13.22 38.62 2.47
C ILE A 683 -14.20 39.24 1.47
N GLU A 684 -15.03 38.42 0.81
CA GLU A 684 -16.02 38.89 -0.17
C GLU A 684 -17.11 39.74 0.50
N ALA A 685 -17.66 39.27 1.62
CA ALA A 685 -18.62 40.01 2.42
C ALA A 685 -18.06 41.34 2.97
N ALA A 686 -16.77 41.39 3.31
CA ALA A 686 -16.14 42.58 3.85
C ALA A 686 -16.02 43.74 2.84
N HIS A 687 -16.00 43.47 1.53
CA HIS A 687 -15.87 44.50 0.50
C HIS A 687 -17.19 44.89 -0.18
N GLY A 688 -18.28 44.12 -0.02
CA GLY A 688 -19.54 44.32 -0.77
C GLY A 688 -20.18 45.71 -0.62
N ASN A 689 -19.81 46.46 0.43
CA ASN A 689 -20.31 47.82 0.69
C ASN A 689 -19.32 48.95 0.28
N LEU A 690 -18.21 48.62 -0.40
CA LEU A 690 -17.13 49.57 -0.74
C LEU A 690 -16.96 49.69 -2.27
N GLU A 691 -17.16 50.89 -2.81
CA GLU A 691 -16.99 51.19 -4.24
C GLU A 691 -15.51 51.44 -4.59
N VAL A 692 -14.76 50.37 -4.89
CA VAL A 692 -13.33 50.42 -5.28
C VAL A 692 -13.07 50.25 -6.80
N GLY A 693 -14.15 50.19 -7.59
CA GLY A 693 -14.14 49.92 -9.04
C GLY A 693 -14.26 48.42 -9.35
N ALA A 694 -14.80 48.07 -10.52
CA ALA A 694 -14.90 46.68 -10.95
C ALA A 694 -13.49 46.08 -11.22
N PRO A 695 -13.28 44.77 -10.97
CA PRO A 695 -12.07 44.09 -11.36
C PRO A 695 -11.84 44.21 -12.88
N PRO A 696 -10.57 44.26 -13.34
CA PRO A 696 -10.27 44.40 -14.77
C PRO A 696 -10.61 43.14 -15.59
N PHE A 697 -10.69 41.98 -14.96
CA PHE A 697 -11.08 40.69 -15.56
C PHE A 697 -11.35 39.64 -14.46
N ASP A 698 -11.81 38.43 -14.83
CA ASP A 698 -11.96 37.31 -13.88
C ASP A 698 -10.65 36.52 -13.74
N LEU A 699 -9.93 36.76 -12.64
CA LEU A 699 -8.65 36.13 -12.36
C LEU A 699 -8.80 34.62 -12.04
N GLU A 700 -9.93 34.21 -11.44
CA GLU A 700 -10.20 32.81 -11.12
C GLU A 700 -10.40 32.00 -12.40
N LEU A 701 -11.17 32.55 -13.35
CA LEU A 701 -11.42 31.92 -14.63
C LEU A 701 -10.12 31.73 -15.44
N PHE A 702 -9.24 32.74 -15.47
CA PHE A 702 -7.99 32.66 -16.24
C PHE A 702 -7.02 31.64 -15.68
N LYS A 703 -6.80 31.66 -14.36
CA LYS A 703 -5.95 30.66 -13.71
C LYS A 703 -6.59 29.26 -13.80
N GLY A 704 -7.90 29.17 -13.61
CA GLY A 704 -8.64 27.91 -13.61
C GLY A 704 -8.63 27.18 -14.95
N ASP A 705 -8.88 27.87 -16.07
CA ASP A 705 -8.98 27.21 -17.37
C ASP A 705 -7.66 26.66 -17.88
N ASP A 706 -6.58 27.42 -17.72
CA ASP A 706 -5.25 26.98 -18.15
C ASP A 706 -4.69 25.91 -17.20
N PHE A 707 -4.97 25.98 -15.89
CA PHE A 707 -4.43 25.02 -14.92
C PHE A 707 -5.11 23.64 -14.95
N LYS A 708 -6.31 23.52 -15.56
CA LYS A 708 -6.97 22.22 -15.83
C LYS A 708 -6.09 21.26 -16.64
N TRP A 709 -5.10 21.76 -17.40
CA TRP A 709 -4.24 20.92 -18.23
C TRP A 709 -3.17 20.17 -17.46
N ALA A 710 -2.54 20.78 -16.45
CA ALA A 710 -1.53 20.10 -15.63
C ALA A 710 -2.08 18.81 -15.00
N ILE A 711 -3.33 18.87 -14.56
CA ILE A 711 -4.03 17.80 -13.87
C ILE A 711 -4.42 16.67 -14.82
N ARG A 712 -4.95 17.00 -16.01
CA ARG A 712 -5.27 16.02 -17.07
C ARG A 712 -4.02 15.31 -17.60
N LEU A 713 -2.90 16.02 -17.68
CA LEU A 713 -1.62 15.41 -18.07
C LEU A 713 -1.17 14.34 -17.06
N GLN A 714 -1.30 14.62 -15.77
CA GLN A 714 -0.93 13.67 -14.73
C GLN A 714 -1.76 12.38 -14.80
N GLU A 715 -3.04 12.46 -15.16
CA GLU A 715 -3.94 11.30 -15.36
C GLU A 715 -3.57 10.47 -16.59
N SER A 716 -3.16 11.11 -17.68
CA SER A 716 -2.82 10.42 -18.93
C SER A 716 -1.58 9.51 -18.83
N PHE A 717 -0.72 9.71 -17.83
CA PHE A 717 0.35 8.75 -17.52
C PHE A 717 -0.19 7.44 -16.93
N THR A 718 -1.35 7.48 -16.29
CA THR A 718 -1.98 6.33 -15.64
C THR A 718 -3.05 5.65 -16.49
N SER A 719 -3.75 6.35 -17.39
CA SER A 719 -4.92 5.81 -18.11
C SER A 719 -4.67 5.22 -19.50
N LEU A 720 -3.46 5.33 -20.09
CA LEU A 720 -3.11 4.77 -21.42
C LEU A 720 -4.00 5.20 -22.61
N GLU A 721 -4.97 6.11 -22.43
CA GLU A 721 -5.79 6.65 -23.51
C GLU A 721 -5.22 8.00 -24.03
N PRO A 722 -4.89 8.13 -25.34
CA PRO A 722 -4.10 9.26 -25.83
C PRO A 722 -4.92 10.48 -26.30
N GLU A 723 -6.25 10.44 -26.24
CA GLU A 723 -7.10 11.49 -26.80
C GLU A 723 -7.23 12.69 -25.85
N LEU A 724 -6.15 13.47 -25.75
CA LEU A 724 -6.18 14.82 -25.22
C LEU A 724 -5.81 15.79 -26.35
N ILE A 725 -6.79 16.54 -26.82
CA ILE A 725 -6.63 17.62 -27.80
C ILE A 725 -5.60 18.61 -27.25
N SER A 726 -4.57 18.93 -28.04
CA SER A 726 -3.56 19.93 -27.66
C SER A 726 -4.23 21.28 -27.43
N PRO A 727 -3.97 21.98 -26.31
CA PRO A 727 -4.50 23.33 -26.13
C PRO A 727 -3.97 24.25 -27.23
N ASP A 728 -4.89 24.87 -27.97
CA ASP A 728 -4.56 25.91 -28.95
C ASP A 728 -4.03 27.14 -28.18
N PRO A 729 -2.79 27.59 -28.42
CA PRO A 729 -2.22 28.77 -27.76
C PRO A 729 -3.08 30.03 -27.94
N GLY A 730 -3.86 30.11 -29.03
CA GLY A 730 -4.75 31.22 -29.33
C GLY A 730 -6.15 31.13 -28.71
N LYS A 731 -6.49 30.06 -27.98
CA LYS A 731 -7.82 29.88 -27.36
C LYS A 731 -7.73 29.74 -25.85
N GLY A 732 -8.80 30.11 -25.16
CA GLY A 732 -8.94 30.03 -23.71
C GLY A 732 -9.31 31.38 -23.11
N SER A 733 -9.74 31.37 -21.85
CA SER A 733 -10.34 32.55 -21.22
C SER A 733 -9.45 33.79 -21.23
N PHE A 734 -8.12 33.65 -21.05
CA PHE A 734 -7.20 34.80 -21.10
C PHE A 734 -7.00 35.37 -22.53
N PRO A 735 -6.65 34.58 -23.57
CA PRO A 735 -6.65 35.05 -24.96
C PRO A 735 -8.00 35.59 -25.45
N ASP A 736 -9.11 34.93 -25.12
CA ASP A 736 -10.46 35.32 -25.55
C ASP A 736 -10.87 36.68 -24.96
N TRP A 737 -10.50 36.93 -23.70
CA TRP A 737 -10.65 38.24 -23.08
C TRP A 737 -9.77 39.30 -23.75
N LEU A 738 -8.53 38.97 -24.14
CA LEU A 738 -7.62 39.90 -24.81
C LEU A 738 -8.11 40.32 -26.21
N GLU A 739 -8.83 39.42 -26.89
CA GLU A 739 -9.46 39.71 -28.19
C GLU A 739 -10.70 40.60 -28.06
N THR A 740 -11.35 40.60 -26.89
CA THR A 740 -12.58 41.35 -26.61
C THR A 740 -12.31 42.57 -25.72
N GLU A 741 -12.54 42.44 -24.42
CA GLU A 741 -12.51 43.52 -23.43
C GLU A 741 -11.09 44.05 -23.17
N GLY A 742 -10.10 43.17 -23.24
CA GLY A 742 -8.69 43.46 -23.01
C GLY A 742 -7.95 44.06 -24.20
N ALA A 743 -8.60 44.23 -25.36
CA ALA A 743 -7.94 44.64 -26.61
C ALA A 743 -7.19 45.98 -26.49
N ALA A 744 -7.70 46.90 -25.67
CA ALA A 744 -7.07 48.20 -25.41
C ALA A 744 -5.74 48.10 -24.61
N HIS A 745 -5.50 46.97 -23.95
CA HIS A 745 -4.33 46.75 -23.09
C HIS A 745 -3.28 45.82 -23.73
N ARG A 746 -3.41 45.44 -25.01
CA ARG A 746 -2.46 44.53 -25.70
C ARG A 746 -1.00 44.97 -25.62
N SER A 747 -0.74 46.28 -25.66
CA SER A 747 0.61 46.85 -25.54
C SER A 747 1.09 47.04 -24.10
N HIS A 748 0.27 46.69 -23.10
CA HIS A 748 0.64 46.82 -21.70
C HIS A 748 1.75 45.79 -21.36
N PRO A 749 2.87 46.20 -20.74
CA PRO A 749 3.98 45.29 -20.44
C PRO A 749 3.57 44.03 -19.69
N GLY A 750 2.61 44.16 -18.75
CA GLY A 750 2.07 43.03 -18.00
C GLY A 750 1.34 42.00 -18.86
N VAL A 751 0.66 42.41 -19.95
CA VAL A 751 -0.02 41.49 -20.88
C VAL A 751 1.02 40.69 -21.66
N VAL A 752 2.07 41.35 -22.12
CA VAL A 752 3.19 40.69 -22.83
C VAL A 752 3.86 39.65 -21.93
N THR A 753 4.14 40.00 -20.66
CA THR A 753 4.71 39.08 -19.68
C THR A 753 3.80 37.88 -19.39
N ALA A 754 2.49 38.11 -19.20
CA ALA A 754 1.53 37.05 -18.95
C ALA A 754 1.39 36.10 -20.15
N LEU A 755 1.33 36.62 -21.38
CA LEU A 755 1.31 35.81 -22.61
C LEU A 755 2.59 35.00 -22.80
N ALA A 756 3.75 35.59 -22.53
CA ALA A 756 5.04 34.87 -22.63
C ALA A 756 5.12 33.72 -21.60
N ALA A 757 4.72 33.98 -20.36
CA ALA A 757 4.69 32.95 -19.31
C ALA A 757 3.68 31.84 -19.62
N ARG A 758 2.48 32.20 -20.13
CA ARG A 758 1.48 31.24 -20.61
C ARG A 758 2.01 30.39 -21.77
N GLY A 759 2.67 31.03 -22.74
CA GLY A 759 3.25 30.34 -23.90
C GLY A 759 4.27 29.28 -23.47
N HIS A 760 5.16 29.61 -22.54
CA HIS A 760 6.12 28.66 -21.99
C HIS A 760 5.45 27.51 -21.23
N TYR A 761 4.41 27.82 -20.43
CA TYR A 761 3.61 26.80 -19.76
C TYR A 761 2.95 25.82 -20.75
N LEU A 762 2.29 26.34 -21.79
CA LEU A 762 1.64 25.52 -22.81
C LEU A 762 2.63 24.75 -23.69
N GLU A 763 3.82 25.29 -23.94
CA GLU A 763 4.90 24.57 -24.62
C GLU A 763 5.31 23.32 -23.85
N LEU A 764 5.51 23.44 -22.53
CA LEU A 764 5.81 22.29 -21.67
C LEU A 764 4.65 21.29 -21.61
N VAL A 765 3.39 21.76 -21.60
CA VAL A 765 2.20 20.90 -21.75
C VAL A 765 2.30 20.09 -23.05
N GLY A 766 2.60 20.73 -24.18
CA GLY A 766 2.75 20.08 -25.48
C GLY A 766 3.90 19.08 -25.54
N GLN A 767 5.06 19.42 -24.94
CA GLN A 767 6.21 18.50 -24.85
C GLN A 767 5.87 17.25 -24.06
N ILE A 768 5.20 17.41 -22.91
CA ILE A 768 4.76 16.28 -22.07
C ILE A 768 3.76 15.40 -22.80
N GLN A 769 2.79 16.00 -23.51
CA GLN A 769 1.82 15.26 -24.33
C GLN A 769 2.50 14.42 -25.42
N GLU A 770 3.49 14.98 -26.12
CA GLU A 770 4.23 14.26 -27.15
C GLU A 770 5.04 13.09 -26.57
N LYS A 771 5.63 13.27 -25.38
CA LYS A 771 6.31 12.18 -24.65
C LYS A 771 5.35 11.06 -24.27
N ILE A 772 4.15 11.40 -23.80
CA ILE A 772 3.09 10.41 -23.50
C ILE A 772 2.67 9.67 -24.77
N ARG A 773 2.43 10.39 -25.89
CA ARG A 773 2.07 9.80 -27.19
C ARG A 773 3.13 8.83 -27.71
N ARG A 774 4.41 9.11 -27.46
CA ARG A 774 5.56 8.24 -27.81
C ARG A 774 5.82 7.11 -26.82
N LYS A 775 5.01 6.96 -25.76
CA LYS A 775 5.21 6.02 -24.65
C LYS A 775 6.52 6.24 -23.86
N GLU A 776 7.08 7.44 -23.93
CA GLU A 776 8.27 7.86 -23.16
C GLU A 776 7.84 8.44 -21.80
N THR A 777 7.09 7.66 -21.01
CA THR A 777 6.40 8.14 -19.80
C THR A 777 7.36 8.71 -18.75
N ALA A 778 8.50 8.06 -18.51
CA ALA A 778 9.52 8.54 -17.56
C ALA A 778 10.12 9.90 -17.97
N ALA A 779 10.36 10.10 -19.27
CA ALA A 779 10.87 11.37 -19.79
C ALA A 779 9.82 12.48 -19.73
N GLY A 780 8.54 12.15 -19.93
CA GLY A 780 7.43 13.08 -19.72
C GLY A 780 7.27 13.49 -18.24
N GLN A 781 7.39 12.55 -17.31
CA GLN A 781 7.32 12.84 -15.87
C GLN A 781 8.45 13.75 -15.38
N ALA A 782 9.65 13.63 -15.96
CA ALA A 782 10.80 14.47 -15.60
C ALA A 782 10.58 15.97 -15.87
N LEU A 783 9.69 16.33 -16.80
CA LEU A 783 9.37 17.73 -17.15
C LEU A 783 8.32 18.37 -16.21
N TYR A 784 7.72 17.59 -15.30
CA TYR A 784 6.65 18.08 -14.43
C TYR A 784 7.08 19.16 -13.43
N PRO A 785 8.28 19.11 -12.81
CA PRO A 785 8.78 20.21 -11.98
C PRO A 785 8.87 21.52 -12.76
N ASP A 786 9.36 21.48 -14.01
CA ASP A 786 9.47 22.65 -14.88
C ASP A 786 8.09 23.14 -15.31
N LEU A 787 7.15 22.23 -15.63
CA LEU A 787 5.76 22.57 -15.91
C LEU A 787 5.12 23.31 -14.73
N LYS A 788 5.35 22.82 -13.50
CA LYS A 788 4.84 23.45 -12.28
C LYS A 788 5.46 24.85 -12.11
N ALA A 789 6.77 24.99 -12.31
CA ALA A 789 7.44 26.28 -12.22
C ALA A 789 6.91 27.28 -13.26
N ALA A 790 6.70 26.83 -14.51
CA ALA A 790 6.12 27.65 -15.57
C ALA A 790 4.68 28.07 -15.28
N ARG A 791 3.88 27.14 -14.71
CA ARG A 791 2.51 27.41 -14.24
C ARG A 791 2.49 28.48 -13.16
N ASP A 792 3.33 28.34 -12.15
CA ASP A 792 3.41 29.26 -11.02
C ASP A 792 3.88 30.65 -11.50
N ALA A 793 4.86 30.69 -12.42
CA ALA A 793 5.31 31.93 -13.06
C ALA A 793 4.20 32.62 -13.87
N TYR A 794 3.38 31.85 -14.61
CA TYR A 794 2.21 32.40 -15.31
C TYR A 794 1.15 32.93 -14.33
N GLY A 795 0.89 32.21 -13.24
CA GLY A 795 -0.02 32.66 -12.18
C GLY A 795 0.42 33.99 -11.57
N VAL A 796 1.70 34.15 -11.26
CA VAL A 796 2.28 35.40 -10.77
C VAL A 796 2.18 36.52 -11.81
N ALA A 797 2.43 36.21 -13.09
CA ALA A 797 2.31 37.20 -14.16
C ALA A 797 0.86 37.72 -14.30
N LEU A 798 -0.14 36.85 -14.13
CA LEU A 798 -1.55 37.24 -14.09
C LEU A 798 -1.90 38.09 -12.86
N ASP A 799 -1.38 37.76 -11.67
CA ASP A 799 -1.59 38.58 -10.46
C ASP A 799 -1.04 40.00 -10.63
N HIS A 800 0.18 40.10 -11.16
CA HIS A 800 0.82 41.39 -11.44
C HIS A 800 0.05 42.19 -12.49
N LEU A 801 -0.42 41.54 -13.55
CA LEU A 801 -1.24 42.16 -14.58
C LEU A 801 -2.58 42.67 -14.00
N PHE A 802 -3.24 41.84 -13.20
CA PHE A 802 -4.50 42.18 -12.55
C PHE A 802 -4.36 43.42 -11.66
N GLY A 803 -3.31 43.47 -10.82
CA GLY A 803 -3.02 44.64 -9.99
C GLY A 803 -2.67 45.89 -10.80
N ALA A 804 -1.87 45.75 -11.87
CA ALA A 804 -1.45 46.87 -12.70
C ALA A 804 -2.63 47.50 -13.47
N LEU A 805 -3.53 46.69 -14.03
CA LEU A 805 -4.70 47.19 -14.75
C LEU A 805 -5.75 47.80 -13.80
N TRP A 806 -5.88 47.31 -12.57
CA TRP A 806 -6.80 47.88 -11.58
C TRP A 806 -6.30 49.24 -11.01
N THR A 807 -4.98 49.46 -11.00
CA THR A 807 -4.37 50.70 -10.48
C THR A 807 -4.22 51.80 -11.54
N ALA A 808 -4.12 51.44 -12.83
CA ALA A 808 -4.12 52.41 -13.92
C ALA A 808 -5.45 53.21 -13.92
N ARG A 809 -5.38 54.54 -13.85
CA ARG A 809 -6.56 55.42 -13.94
C ARG A 809 -7.31 55.15 -15.24
N THR A 810 -8.35 54.34 -15.19
CA THR A 810 -9.35 54.25 -16.23
C THR A 810 -10.18 55.53 -16.19
N PRO A 811 -10.28 56.31 -17.29
CA PRO A 811 -11.36 57.26 -17.44
C PRO A 811 -12.67 56.47 -17.39
N ASP A 812 -13.68 56.97 -16.67
CA ASP A 812 -15.02 56.36 -16.64
C ASP A 812 -15.44 55.97 -18.07
N ARG A 813 -15.48 54.67 -18.34
CA ARG A 813 -16.31 54.14 -19.41
C ARG A 813 -17.74 54.12 -18.88
N PRO A 814 -18.72 54.68 -19.61
CA PRO A 814 -20.11 54.50 -19.22
C PRO A 814 -20.42 53.00 -19.26
N VAL A 815 -20.94 52.49 -18.15
CA VAL A 815 -21.51 51.16 -18.03
C VAL A 815 -22.56 51.00 -19.14
N SER A 816 -22.28 50.15 -20.13
CA SER A 816 -23.32 49.65 -21.02
C SER A 816 -24.21 48.73 -20.21
N LYS A 817 -25.46 49.15 -19.97
CA LYS A 817 -26.52 48.25 -19.51
C LYS A 817 -26.78 47.19 -20.58
N GLN A 818 -26.34 45.96 -20.32
CA GLN A 818 -26.80 44.65 -20.83
C GLN A 818 -25.84 43.64 -20.17
N SER A 819 -26.23 42.69 -19.32
CA SER A 819 -27.39 41.81 -19.26
C SER A 819 -27.68 41.36 -17.82
N GLN A 820 -28.96 41.08 -17.53
CA GLN A 820 -29.40 40.18 -16.45
C GLN A 820 -29.03 38.73 -16.76
#